data_AF-K8GH09-F1
#
_entry.id   AF-K8GH09-F1
#
_cell.length_a   1.000
_cell.length_b   1.000
_cell.length_c   1.000
_cell.angle_alpha   90.00
_cell.angle_beta   90.00
_cell.angle_gamma   90.00
#
_symmetry.space_group_name_H-M   'P 1'
#
loop_
_entity.id
_entity.type
_entity.pdbx_description
1 polymer ?
#
loop_
_entity_poly.entity_id
_entity_poly.type
_entity_poly.pdbx_seq_one_letter_code
_entity_poly.pdbx_strand_id
1 'polypeptide(L)'
;MAERAGKVYLVGSGPGDAAYLTVQAREILAQAEVLVYDALVDGELIELVPETCLKLDVGKRGGQPSTPQSEINRLLVKHCQQGKLVVRLKNGDPFIFGRAQSEIGALKQADCEFEIVPGLSSALVAPLMAGIPLTDPQLSQSFTVVTAHNPDALNWVSLTKLDTLVFLMGGRTLPEIVRRLRGHGRSPYTPIAIIRYAGRQQQQIWDGTLNTILDKTAGIPLSPCVIVVGEVVKLRTYIGEQGGQTSEARSQKPEARRREVRGEGSKGAGGDRADQRKLSSSPPPSSSPIPNSPTPDSSSSPSPHLPISPSLLPLADKTILVTRAASQSNQFTSLLEEQGARVIEMPTLEIGPPSSWRDLDRAIAAIEDFDWLILTSTNGVDYFFQRLEEITGERTFSTNIKIAVVGEKTAQRLLKLGIQPDFVPPHFVADSLVANFPEPLAGLRVLFPRVESGGREVLVKEFTSQGAKVREVAAYESRCPDAIAPPALRALQKRKVDVVTFASSKTVQHFCQLLQPVSDDWQTWLKDVGIASIGPQTSASCQALLGRVDIEAEEYTLEGLTAAIIKWAMAEPAEATAIAEGTESISPDSTDSPETSPLPEVTEPANAVASLEMVTVEDSAGATVEFVPEATVVEDSPTATFNQPDENLPGAEAVLASETSVAEPTLESENHLEAIESEIFSEIAIADSVIDVELVAEAESPDSLDTLQAQLDPKTQEFLTAEAQLIAEIQAVIEQDDYEPSESDRPASS
;
A
#
# COMPACT_ATOMS: atom_id res chain seq x y z
N MET A 1 24.36 -25.94 -35.26
CA MET A 1 23.68 -24.71 -34.76
C MET A 1 23.60 -24.87 -33.25
N ALA A 2 23.77 -23.80 -32.46
CA ALA A 2 23.45 -23.90 -31.04
C ALA A 2 21.96 -24.19 -30.92
N GLU A 3 21.58 -25.21 -30.14
CA GLU A 3 20.17 -25.44 -29.83
C GLU A 3 19.67 -24.25 -29.02
N ARG A 4 18.60 -23.61 -29.50
CA ARG A 4 18.00 -22.47 -28.82
C ARG A 4 17.39 -22.97 -27.53
N ALA A 5 17.82 -22.43 -26.38
CA ALA A 5 17.17 -22.71 -25.11
C ALA A 5 15.68 -22.30 -25.20
N GLY A 6 14.79 -23.23 -24.83
CA GLY A 6 13.36 -22.95 -24.76
C GLY A 6 13.04 -22.14 -23.51
N LYS A 7 11.90 -21.45 -23.52
CA LYS A 7 11.46 -20.60 -22.41
C LYS A 7 9.95 -20.66 -22.25
N VAL A 8 9.48 -20.70 -21.00
CA VAL A 8 8.05 -20.73 -20.67
C VAL A 8 7.60 -19.40 -20.06
N TYR A 9 6.65 -18.74 -20.70
CA TYR A 9 6.00 -17.56 -20.17
C TYR A 9 4.67 -17.93 -19.50
N LEU A 10 4.56 -17.70 -18.19
CA LEU A 10 3.30 -17.81 -17.43
C LEU A 10 2.57 -16.46 -17.54
N VAL A 11 1.59 -16.36 -18.45
CA VAL A 11 0.99 -15.08 -18.86
C VAL A 11 -0.43 -14.96 -18.33
N GLY A 12 -0.70 -13.87 -17.60
CA GLY A 12 -2.06 -13.47 -17.23
C GLY A 12 -2.79 -12.81 -18.40
N SER A 13 -3.97 -13.33 -18.77
CA SER A 13 -4.73 -12.81 -19.91
C SER A 13 -5.63 -11.62 -19.59
N GLY A 14 -5.87 -11.34 -18.30
CA GLY A 14 -7.04 -10.55 -17.89
C GLY A 14 -8.37 -11.29 -18.09
N PRO A 15 -9.51 -10.82 -17.54
CA PRO A 15 -10.84 -11.23 -17.96
C PRO A 15 -11.32 -10.40 -19.16
N GLY A 16 -12.02 -11.04 -20.09
CA GLY A 16 -12.58 -10.39 -21.27
C GLY A 16 -11.72 -10.54 -22.52
N ASP A 17 -11.74 -9.50 -23.36
CA ASP A 17 -11.12 -9.43 -24.68
C ASP A 17 -9.63 -9.00 -24.68
N ALA A 18 -9.07 -8.81 -25.88
CA ALA A 18 -7.67 -8.45 -26.10
C ALA A 18 -7.24 -7.08 -25.53
N ALA A 19 -8.16 -6.18 -25.21
CA ALA A 19 -7.85 -4.88 -24.59
C ALA A 19 -7.41 -5.01 -23.12
N TYR A 20 -7.67 -6.14 -22.47
CA TYR A 20 -7.27 -6.42 -21.09
C TYR A 20 -5.93 -7.16 -20.94
N LEU A 21 -5.26 -7.45 -22.07
CA LEU A 21 -3.87 -7.89 -22.08
C LEU A 21 -2.92 -6.73 -21.74
N THR A 22 -1.90 -7.02 -20.95
CA THR A 22 -0.74 -6.13 -20.85
C THR A 22 0.02 -6.09 -22.20
N VAL A 23 0.72 -4.99 -22.48
CA VAL A 23 1.50 -4.84 -23.73
C VAL A 23 2.50 -6.00 -23.89
N GLN A 24 3.22 -6.34 -22.80
CA GLN A 24 4.14 -7.47 -22.74
C GLN A 24 3.45 -8.81 -23.04
N ALA A 25 2.26 -9.07 -22.48
CA ALA A 25 1.50 -10.30 -22.76
C ALA A 25 1.15 -10.44 -24.24
N ARG A 26 0.73 -9.34 -24.88
CA ARG A 26 0.41 -9.30 -26.31
C ARG A 26 1.65 -9.53 -27.20
N GLU A 27 2.77 -8.91 -26.86
CA GLU A 27 4.04 -9.08 -27.59
C GLU A 27 4.58 -10.51 -27.51
N ILE A 28 4.41 -11.17 -26.36
CA ILE A 28 4.82 -12.57 -26.14
C ILE A 28 3.87 -13.54 -26.86
N LEU A 29 2.55 -13.30 -26.81
CA LEU A 29 1.57 -14.11 -27.56
C LEU A 29 1.84 -14.09 -29.07
N ALA A 30 2.18 -12.93 -29.64
CA ALA A 30 2.54 -12.80 -31.05
C ALA A 30 3.80 -13.59 -31.47
N GLN A 31 4.59 -14.08 -30.50
CA GLN A 31 5.81 -14.87 -30.70
C GLN A 31 5.69 -16.34 -30.25
N ALA A 32 4.50 -16.77 -29.79
CA ALA A 32 4.28 -18.10 -29.24
C ALA A 32 4.48 -19.21 -30.29
N GLU A 33 5.32 -20.20 -29.96
CA GLU A 33 5.44 -21.45 -30.73
C GLU A 33 4.52 -22.54 -30.20
N VAL A 34 4.22 -22.49 -28.89
CA VAL A 34 3.23 -23.34 -28.22
C VAL A 34 2.40 -22.48 -27.27
N LEU A 35 1.06 -22.58 -27.36
CA LEU A 35 0.11 -21.91 -26.47
C LEU A 35 -0.61 -22.99 -25.64
N VAL A 36 -0.42 -22.99 -24.32
CA VAL A 36 -1.13 -23.85 -23.36
C VAL A 36 -2.14 -23.01 -22.58
N TYR A 37 -3.44 -23.24 -22.76
CA TYR A 37 -4.49 -22.34 -22.26
C TYR A 37 -5.66 -23.07 -21.61
N ASP A 38 -6.31 -22.40 -20.66
CA ASP A 38 -7.49 -22.89 -19.95
C ASP A 38 -8.80 -22.45 -20.64
N ALA A 39 -9.90 -23.17 -20.41
CA ALA A 39 -11.22 -22.91 -21.02
C ALA A 39 -11.88 -21.55 -20.66
N LEU A 40 -11.24 -20.73 -19.81
CA LEU A 40 -11.68 -19.36 -19.47
C LEU A 40 -10.97 -18.28 -20.29
N VAL A 41 -9.96 -18.63 -21.08
CA VAL A 41 -9.37 -17.75 -22.09
C VAL A 41 -10.40 -17.51 -23.20
N ASP A 42 -10.44 -16.29 -23.75
CA ASP A 42 -11.36 -15.97 -24.85
C ASP A 42 -10.82 -16.46 -26.21
N GLY A 43 -11.73 -16.74 -27.15
CA GLY A 43 -11.40 -17.20 -28.50
C GLY A 43 -10.55 -16.18 -29.26
N GLU A 44 -10.85 -14.89 -29.11
CA GLU A 44 -10.12 -13.80 -29.77
C GLU A 44 -8.64 -13.76 -29.33
N LEU A 45 -8.33 -14.11 -28.08
CA LEU A 45 -6.95 -14.19 -27.58
C LEU A 45 -6.16 -15.34 -28.23
N ILE A 46 -6.85 -16.40 -28.63
CA ILE A 46 -6.27 -17.56 -29.33
C ILE A 46 -5.99 -17.22 -30.81
N GLU A 47 -6.57 -16.15 -31.35
CA GLU A 47 -6.28 -15.62 -32.69
C GLU A 47 -5.07 -14.67 -32.73
N LEU A 48 -4.60 -14.19 -31.57
CA LEU A 48 -3.41 -13.31 -31.48
C LEU A 48 -2.06 -14.04 -31.64
N VAL A 49 -2.04 -15.36 -31.47
CA VAL A 49 -0.82 -16.17 -31.67
C VAL A 49 -0.65 -16.57 -33.15
N PRO A 50 0.59 -16.77 -33.64
CA PRO A 50 0.85 -17.16 -35.03
C PRO A 50 0.03 -18.38 -35.49
N GLU A 51 -0.34 -18.44 -36.77
CA GLU A 51 -1.01 -19.62 -37.37
C GLU A 51 -0.21 -20.91 -37.20
N THR A 52 1.12 -20.80 -37.12
CA THR A 52 2.07 -21.92 -36.88
C THR A 52 2.18 -22.33 -35.42
N CYS A 53 1.56 -21.62 -34.48
CA CYS A 53 1.61 -21.92 -33.06
C CYS A 53 0.82 -23.20 -32.73
N LEU A 54 1.43 -24.12 -31.97
CA LEU A 54 0.74 -25.31 -31.46
C LEU A 54 -0.20 -24.92 -30.32
N LYS A 55 -1.50 -25.02 -30.54
CA LYS A 55 -2.56 -24.63 -29.58
C LYS A 55 -3.01 -25.85 -28.75
N LEU A 56 -2.76 -25.81 -27.44
CA LEU A 56 -3.05 -26.87 -26.47
C LEU A 56 -4.08 -26.38 -25.43
N ASP A 57 -5.34 -26.74 -25.66
CA ASP A 57 -6.43 -26.55 -24.69
C ASP A 57 -6.31 -27.59 -23.57
N VAL A 58 -6.08 -27.11 -22.34
CA VAL A 58 -6.03 -27.95 -21.12
C VAL A 58 -7.25 -27.72 -20.22
N GLY A 59 -8.25 -26.98 -20.68
CA GLY A 59 -9.46 -26.64 -19.94
C GLY A 59 -10.53 -27.73 -19.86
N LYS A 60 -11.57 -27.47 -19.04
CA LYS A 60 -12.71 -28.37 -18.85
C LYS A 60 -13.68 -28.30 -20.03
N ARG A 61 -13.67 -29.30 -20.91
CA ARG A 61 -14.69 -29.46 -21.97
C ARG A 61 -15.91 -30.20 -21.44
N GLY A 62 -17.09 -29.58 -21.52
CA GLY A 62 -18.40 -30.26 -21.53
C GLY A 62 -18.63 -31.37 -20.49
N GLY A 63 -18.29 -31.16 -19.22
CA GLY A 63 -18.53 -32.13 -18.14
C GLY A 63 -17.51 -33.27 -18.00
N GLN A 64 -16.43 -33.26 -18.80
CA GLN A 64 -15.30 -34.20 -18.64
C GLN A 64 -14.40 -33.85 -17.44
N PRO A 65 -13.59 -34.80 -16.94
CA PRO A 65 -12.55 -34.52 -15.95
C PRO A 65 -11.61 -33.40 -16.40
N SER A 66 -11.12 -32.61 -15.45
CA SER A 66 -10.08 -31.60 -15.73
C SER A 66 -8.79 -32.29 -16.14
N THR A 67 -8.03 -31.69 -17.06
CA THR A 67 -6.63 -32.08 -17.28
C THR A 67 -5.90 -32.06 -15.92
N PRO A 68 -5.25 -33.17 -15.49
CA PRO A 68 -4.51 -33.18 -14.24
C PRO A 68 -3.40 -32.14 -14.25
N GLN A 69 -3.13 -31.47 -13.11
CA GLN A 69 -2.09 -30.45 -13.04
C GLN A 69 -0.71 -31.01 -13.45
N SER A 70 -0.42 -32.27 -13.09
CA SER A 70 0.80 -32.98 -13.52
C SER A 70 0.93 -33.11 -15.04
N GLU A 71 -0.17 -33.24 -15.78
CA GLU A 71 -0.15 -33.28 -17.25
C GLU A 71 0.13 -31.89 -17.84
N ILE A 72 -0.46 -30.83 -17.28
CA ILE A 72 -0.18 -29.44 -17.68
C ILE A 72 1.31 -29.16 -17.47
N ASN A 73 1.83 -29.47 -16.28
CA ASN A 73 3.25 -29.32 -15.93
C ASN A 73 4.15 -30.08 -16.92
N ARG A 74 3.79 -31.34 -17.26
CA ARG A 74 4.51 -32.16 -18.23
C ARG A 74 4.52 -31.54 -19.63
N LEU A 75 3.41 -30.95 -20.08
CA LEU A 75 3.34 -30.28 -21.39
C LEU A 75 4.25 -29.05 -21.46
N LEU A 76 4.30 -28.24 -20.39
CA LEU A 76 5.17 -27.07 -20.30
C LEU A 76 6.65 -27.46 -20.37
N VAL A 77 7.07 -28.39 -19.50
CA VAL A 77 8.46 -28.91 -19.47
C VAL A 77 8.84 -29.52 -20.82
N LYS A 78 8.00 -30.42 -21.36
CA LYS A 78 8.26 -31.11 -22.64
C LYS A 78 8.50 -30.13 -23.79
N HIS A 79 7.74 -29.05 -23.88
CA HIS A 79 7.89 -28.09 -24.98
C HIS A 79 9.02 -27.09 -24.73
N CYS A 80 9.34 -26.76 -23.48
CA CYS A 80 10.53 -25.98 -23.15
C CYS A 80 11.82 -26.75 -23.51
N GLN A 81 11.90 -28.03 -23.14
CA GLN A 81 13.02 -28.92 -23.49
C GLN A 81 13.15 -29.19 -25.00
N GLN A 82 12.15 -28.84 -25.81
CA GLN A 82 12.21 -28.85 -27.28
C GLN A 82 12.77 -27.54 -27.87
N GLY A 83 13.27 -26.62 -27.04
CA GLY A 83 13.84 -25.34 -27.48
C GLY A 83 12.82 -24.28 -27.86
N LYS A 84 11.54 -24.46 -27.49
CA LYS A 84 10.42 -23.61 -27.95
C LYS A 84 10.11 -22.47 -27.00
N LEU A 85 9.55 -21.40 -27.56
CA LEU A 85 8.82 -20.37 -26.81
C LEU A 85 7.41 -20.88 -26.47
N VAL A 86 7.19 -21.24 -25.21
CA VAL A 86 5.92 -21.74 -24.69
C VAL A 86 5.21 -20.64 -23.93
N VAL A 87 3.93 -20.40 -24.22
CA VAL A 87 3.07 -19.48 -23.46
C VAL A 87 2.01 -20.28 -22.72
N ARG A 88 2.03 -20.24 -21.39
CA ARG A 88 0.97 -20.72 -20.52
C ARG A 88 0.03 -19.56 -20.24
N LEU A 89 -1.05 -19.45 -21.02
CA LEU A 89 -2.01 -18.36 -20.91
C LEU A 89 -3.09 -18.73 -19.87
N LYS A 90 -3.17 -17.92 -18.81
CA LYS A 90 -4.01 -18.14 -17.62
C LYS A 90 -5.03 -17.00 -17.52
N ASN A 91 -6.29 -17.31 -17.21
CA ASN A 91 -7.31 -16.26 -17.10
C ASN A 91 -7.10 -15.39 -15.85
N GLY A 92 -7.21 -14.07 -16.01
CA GLY A 92 -6.90 -13.12 -14.94
C GLY A 92 -5.40 -12.93 -14.75
N ASP A 93 -4.91 -13.16 -13.53
CA ASP A 93 -3.51 -13.04 -13.12
C ASP A 93 -2.91 -14.44 -12.76
N PRO A 94 -1.63 -14.74 -13.05
CA PRO A 94 -1.03 -16.04 -12.75
C PRO A 94 -0.96 -16.39 -11.25
N PHE A 95 -0.81 -15.39 -10.38
CA PHE A 95 -0.52 -15.57 -8.95
C PHE A 95 -1.76 -15.39 -8.07
N ILE A 96 -2.73 -14.56 -8.47
CA ILE A 96 -3.99 -14.40 -7.74
C ILE A 96 -4.91 -15.63 -8.01
N PHE A 97 -4.74 -16.65 -7.18
CA PHE A 97 -5.42 -17.96 -7.24
C PHE A 97 -5.23 -18.76 -8.54
N GLY A 98 -4.27 -18.38 -9.39
CA GLY A 98 -3.99 -19.03 -10.68
C GLY A 98 -3.24 -20.37 -10.61
N ARG A 99 -2.80 -20.82 -9.42
CA ARG A 99 -2.04 -22.08 -9.19
C ARG A 99 -0.68 -22.17 -9.89
N ALA A 100 -0.02 -21.04 -10.18
CA ALA A 100 1.27 -21.01 -10.87
C ALA A 100 2.41 -21.75 -10.13
N GLN A 101 2.35 -21.88 -8.81
CA GLN A 101 3.40 -22.51 -7.98
C GLN A 101 3.73 -23.95 -8.43
N SER A 102 2.72 -24.75 -8.77
CA SER A 102 2.94 -26.13 -9.25
C SER A 102 3.59 -26.16 -10.65
N GLU A 103 3.20 -25.22 -11.52
CA GLU A 103 3.75 -25.07 -12.87
C GLU A 103 5.24 -24.63 -12.78
N ILE A 104 5.54 -23.64 -11.92
CA ILE A 104 6.91 -23.16 -11.64
C ILE A 104 7.78 -24.26 -11.03
N GLY A 105 7.26 -25.02 -10.06
CA GLY A 105 8.00 -26.10 -9.41
C GLY A 105 8.49 -27.15 -10.41
N ALA A 106 7.62 -27.57 -11.33
CA ALA A 106 7.99 -28.52 -12.39
C ALA A 106 8.99 -27.93 -13.39
N LEU A 107 8.90 -26.64 -13.72
CA LEU A 107 9.85 -25.96 -14.61
C LEU A 107 11.24 -25.86 -13.97
N LYS A 108 11.32 -25.48 -12.68
CA LYS A 108 12.58 -25.47 -11.91
C LYS A 108 13.21 -26.84 -11.81
N GLN A 109 12.42 -27.88 -11.50
CA GLN A 109 12.91 -29.26 -11.41
C GLN A 109 13.45 -29.81 -12.74
N ALA A 110 13.05 -29.23 -13.87
CA ALA A 110 13.45 -29.65 -15.21
C ALA A 110 14.42 -28.68 -15.90
N ASP A 111 15.03 -27.76 -15.14
CA ASP A 111 15.96 -26.70 -15.60
C ASP A 111 15.44 -25.90 -16.82
N CYS A 112 14.15 -25.58 -16.79
CA CYS A 112 13.47 -24.84 -17.84
C CYS A 112 13.44 -23.34 -17.51
N GLU A 113 13.98 -22.47 -18.37
CA GLU A 113 13.85 -21.02 -18.19
C GLU A 113 12.37 -20.63 -18.23
N PHE A 114 11.94 -19.77 -17.30
CA PHE A 114 10.58 -19.26 -17.27
C PHE A 114 10.52 -17.80 -16.83
N GLU A 115 9.41 -17.15 -17.18
CA GLU A 115 9.12 -15.76 -16.83
C GLU A 115 7.62 -15.64 -16.53
N ILE A 116 7.24 -14.78 -15.58
CA ILE A 116 5.85 -14.51 -15.23
C ILE A 116 5.47 -13.14 -15.77
N VAL A 117 4.37 -13.06 -16.50
CA VAL A 117 3.82 -11.82 -17.03
C VAL A 117 2.49 -11.56 -16.32
N PRO A 118 2.37 -10.45 -15.57
CA PRO A 118 1.16 -10.16 -14.80
C PRO A 118 -0.03 -9.92 -15.72
N GLY A 119 -1.22 -10.22 -15.20
CA GLY A 119 -2.48 -9.94 -15.87
C GLY A 119 -3.45 -9.20 -14.95
N LEU A 120 -4.50 -8.62 -15.54
CA LEU A 120 -5.50 -7.93 -14.73
C LEU A 120 -6.37 -8.96 -13.98
N SER A 121 -6.37 -8.94 -12.65
CA SER A 121 -7.16 -9.92 -11.90
C SER A 121 -8.66 -9.69 -12.04
N SER A 122 -9.43 -10.76 -12.19
CA SER A 122 -10.90 -10.70 -12.22
C SER A 122 -11.49 -10.14 -10.93
N ALA A 123 -10.77 -10.27 -9.80
CA ALA A 123 -11.15 -9.64 -8.54
C ALA A 123 -11.24 -8.11 -8.62
N LEU A 124 -10.46 -7.46 -9.49
CA LEU A 124 -10.42 -6.01 -9.68
C LEU A 124 -11.30 -5.56 -10.85
N VAL A 125 -11.19 -6.27 -11.98
CA VAL A 125 -11.81 -5.87 -13.24
C VAL A 125 -13.32 -6.15 -13.27
N ALA A 126 -13.78 -7.26 -12.69
CA ALA A 126 -15.21 -7.58 -12.70
C ALA A 126 -16.07 -6.54 -11.94
N PRO A 127 -15.70 -6.11 -10.71
CA PRO A 127 -16.38 -5.01 -10.03
C PRO A 127 -16.42 -3.72 -10.86
N LEU A 128 -15.28 -3.30 -11.42
CA LEU A 128 -15.17 -2.11 -12.27
C LEU A 128 -16.16 -2.17 -13.46
N MET A 129 -16.18 -3.28 -14.20
CA MET A 129 -17.10 -3.50 -15.32
C MET A 129 -18.58 -3.62 -14.92
N ALA A 130 -18.85 -3.87 -13.63
CA ALA A 130 -20.20 -3.85 -13.07
C ALA A 130 -20.62 -2.46 -12.54
N GLY A 131 -19.73 -1.46 -12.60
CA GLY A 131 -19.92 -0.13 -12.01
C GLY A 131 -19.78 -0.13 -10.48
N ILE A 132 -19.06 -1.10 -9.91
CA ILE A 132 -18.89 -1.27 -8.47
C ILE A 132 -17.42 -0.97 -8.10
N PRO A 133 -17.14 0.18 -7.45
CA PRO A 133 -15.81 0.40 -6.88
C PRO A 133 -15.61 -0.55 -5.69
N LEU A 134 -14.37 -0.98 -5.45
CA LEU A 134 -14.05 -1.87 -4.32
C LEU A 134 -13.75 -1.13 -3.03
N THR A 135 -13.46 0.17 -3.12
CA THR A 135 -13.24 1.05 -2.00
C THR A 135 -14.01 2.35 -2.20
N ASP A 136 -14.36 2.99 -1.09
CA ASP A 136 -14.98 4.31 -1.03
C ASP A 136 -14.61 4.94 0.32
N PRO A 137 -14.27 6.24 0.41
CA PRO A 137 -13.83 6.86 1.65
C PRO A 137 -14.81 6.73 2.83
N GLN A 138 -16.11 6.62 2.55
CA GLN A 138 -17.19 6.52 3.53
C GLN A 138 -17.71 5.09 3.70
N LEU A 139 -17.76 4.29 2.63
CA LEU A 139 -18.38 2.95 2.65
C LEU A 139 -17.41 1.78 2.82
N SER A 140 -16.13 1.93 2.44
CA SER A 140 -15.14 0.82 2.47
C SER A 140 -13.70 1.31 2.28
N GLN A 141 -12.92 1.44 3.35
CA GLN A 141 -11.51 1.89 3.26
C GLN A 141 -10.53 0.76 2.85
N SER A 142 -11.00 -0.49 2.81
CA SER A 142 -10.26 -1.66 2.35
C SER A 142 -11.20 -2.62 1.61
N PHE A 143 -10.63 -3.64 0.96
CA PHE A 143 -11.38 -4.79 0.46
C PHE A 143 -10.54 -6.06 0.65
N THR A 144 -11.18 -7.22 0.55
CA THR A 144 -10.49 -8.51 0.72
C THR A 144 -10.93 -9.51 -0.33
N VAL A 145 -9.97 -10.15 -1.00
CA VAL A 145 -10.21 -11.15 -2.03
C VAL A 145 -9.97 -12.55 -1.46
N VAL A 146 -10.96 -13.44 -1.59
CA VAL A 146 -10.87 -14.83 -1.14
C VAL A 146 -11.35 -15.81 -2.20
N THR A 147 -10.89 -17.05 -2.12
CA THR A 147 -11.44 -18.17 -2.89
C THR A 147 -12.54 -18.86 -2.10
N ALA A 148 -13.75 -18.94 -2.65
CA ALA A 148 -14.84 -19.74 -2.10
C ALA A 148 -14.90 -21.16 -2.71
N HIS A 149 -13.77 -21.66 -3.21
CA HIS A 149 -13.67 -23.04 -3.71
C HIS A 149 -13.81 -24.08 -2.60
N ASN A 150 -13.21 -23.81 -1.43
CA ASN A 150 -13.41 -24.54 -0.18
C ASN A 150 -13.90 -23.55 0.89
N PRO A 151 -15.22 -23.38 1.08
CA PRO A 151 -15.79 -22.48 2.09
C PRO A 151 -15.36 -22.78 3.53
N ASP A 152 -15.05 -24.04 3.85
CA ASP A 152 -14.80 -24.45 5.23
C ASP A 152 -13.40 -24.05 5.72
N ALA A 153 -12.45 -23.85 4.80
CA ALA A 153 -11.11 -23.33 5.11
C ALA A 153 -11.05 -21.80 5.30
N LEU A 154 -12.18 -21.09 5.27
CA LEU A 154 -12.22 -19.62 5.41
C LEU A 154 -12.52 -19.20 6.87
N ASN A 155 -11.76 -18.24 7.39
CA ASN A 155 -12.05 -17.61 8.68
C ASN A 155 -13.24 -16.64 8.56
N TRP A 156 -14.45 -17.18 8.65
CA TRP A 156 -15.70 -16.42 8.52
C TRP A 156 -15.87 -15.31 9.56
N VAL A 157 -15.37 -15.51 10.79
CA VAL A 157 -15.42 -14.51 11.88
C VAL A 157 -14.62 -13.26 11.54
N SER A 158 -13.49 -13.41 10.86
CA SER A 158 -12.70 -12.29 10.36
C SER A 158 -13.33 -11.66 9.12
N LEU A 159 -13.82 -12.47 8.18
CA LEU A 159 -14.44 -11.96 6.95
C LEU A 159 -15.68 -11.11 7.20
N THR A 160 -16.55 -11.44 8.18
CA THR A 160 -17.75 -10.63 8.44
C THR A 160 -17.46 -9.23 8.99
N LYS A 161 -16.24 -8.98 9.50
CA LYS A 161 -15.78 -7.68 10.01
C LYS A 161 -15.28 -6.72 8.92
N LEU A 162 -15.06 -7.20 7.69
CA LEU A 162 -14.41 -6.43 6.62
C LEU A 162 -15.46 -5.81 5.67
N ASP A 163 -15.31 -4.53 5.33
CA ASP A 163 -16.34 -3.75 4.64
C ASP A 163 -16.73 -4.32 3.27
N THR A 164 -15.74 -4.55 2.40
CA THR A 164 -15.94 -5.14 1.06
C THR A 164 -15.21 -6.47 0.91
N LEU A 165 -15.97 -7.51 0.56
CA LEU A 165 -15.47 -8.86 0.29
C LEU A 165 -15.65 -9.19 -1.20
N VAL A 166 -14.63 -9.79 -1.81
CA VAL A 166 -14.63 -10.28 -3.18
C VAL A 166 -14.38 -11.78 -3.18
N PHE A 167 -15.41 -12.58 -3.42
CA PHE A 167 -15.29 -14.03 -3.52
C PHE A 167 -15.10 -14.45 -4.98
N LEU A 168 -13.94 -15.07 -5.25
CA LEU A 168 -13.67 -15.79 -6.48
C LEU A 168 -14.08 -17.26 -6.37
N MET A 169 -14.37 -17.90 -7.50
CA MET A 169 -14.76 -19.33 -7.59
C MET A 169 -16.05 -19.70 -6.81
N GLY A 170 -16.79 -18.72 -6.27
CA GLY A 170 -17.94 -18.94 -5.37
C GLY A 170 -19.28 -19.30 -6.03
N GLY A 171 -19.36 -19.39 -7.36
CA GLY A 171 -20.65 -19.51 -8.06
C GLY A 171 -21.48 -20.77 -7.73
N ARG A 172 -20.85 -21.85 -7.26
CA ARG A 172 -21.54 -23.06 -6.76
C ARG A 172 -21.78 -23.03 -5.25
N THR A 173 -20.95 -22.30 -4.52
CA THR A 173 -20.95 -22.21 -3.06
C THR A 173 -21.68 -20.97 -2.54
N LEU A 174 -22.27 -20.14 -3.41
CA LEU A 174 -23.04 -18.95 -3.05
C LEU A 174 -24.07 -19.17 -1.91
N PRO A 175 -24.90 -20.24 -1.89
CA PRO A 175 -25.81 -20.49 -0.76
C PRO A 175 -25.07 -20.63 0.57
N GLU A 176 -23.90 -21.27 0.55
CA GLU A 176 -23.05 -21.48 1.72
C GLU A 176 -22.35 -20.19 2.15
N ILE A 177 -21.84 -19.38 1.19
CA ILE A 177 -21.27 -18.05 1.47
C ILE A 177 -22.32 -17.17 2.16
N VAL A 178 -23.55 -17.10 1.62
CA VAL A 178 -24.65 -16.32 2.20
C VAL A 178 -25.03 -16.85 3.59
N ARG A 179 -25.09 -18.17 3.77
CA ARG A 179 -25.38 -18.80 5.07
C ARG A 179 -24.31 -18.47 6.11
N ARG A 180 -23.03 -18.66 5.78
CA ARG A 180 -21.90 -18.41 6.68
C ARG A 180 -21.79 -16.93 7.06
N LEU A 181 -21.88 -16.01 6.09
CA LEU A 181 -21.85 -14.57 6.39
C LEU A 181 -22.97 -14.15 7.36
N ARG A 182 -24.21 -14.58 7.09
CA ARG A 182 -25.35 -14.29 7.97
C ARG A 182 -25.22 -14.94 9.35
N GLY A 183 -24.71 -16.18 9.40
CA GLY A 183 -24.48 -16.93 10.64
C GLY A 183 -23.43 -16.29 11.55
N HIS A 184 -22.43 -15.62 10.98
CA HIS A 184 -21.38 -14.89 11.71
C HIS A 184 -21.65 -13.38 11.80
N GLY A 185 -22.94 -12.99 11.85
CA GLY A 185 -23.37 -11.64 12.22
C GLY A 185 -23.48 -10.62 11.09
N ARG A 186 -23.21 -10.97 9.82
CA ARG A 186 -23.38 -10.02 8.71
C ARG A 186 -24.86 -9.73 8.46
N SER A 187 -25.22 -8.45 8.31
CA SER A 187 -26.60 -8.03 8.15
C SER A 187 -27.28 -8.71 6.96
N PRO A 188 -28.52 -9.24 7.10
CA PRO A 188 -29.28 -9.78 5.98
C PRO A 188 -29.56 -8.75 4.86
N TYR A 189 -29.46 -7.46 5.18
CA TYR A 189 -29.62 -6.35 4.25
C TYR A 189 -28.31 -5.89 3.60
N THR A 190 -27.15 -6.45 3.98
CA THR A 190 -25.87 -6.12 3.33
C THR A 190 -25.97 -6.34 1.82
N PRO A 191 -25.61 -5.34 1.00
CA PRO A 191 -25.63 -5.47 -0.45
C PRO A 191 -24.65 -6.51 -0.99
N ILE A 192 -25.05 -7.17 -2.08
CA ILE A 192 -24.27 -8.18 -2.78
C ILE A 192 -24.53 -8.08 -4.28
N ALA A 193 -23.47 -8.25 -5.09
CA ALA A 193 -23.55 -8.38 -6.54
C ALA A 193 -22.80 -9.63 -7.00
N ILE A 194 -23.32 -10.27 -8.05
CA ILE A 194 -22.73 -11.43 -8.72
C ILE A 194 -22.52 -11.06 -10.18
N ILE A 195 -21.28 -11.13 -10.62
CA ILE A 195 -20.82 -10.61 -11.91
C ILE A 195 -20.27 -11.79 -12.70
N ARG A 196 -21.02 -12.27 -13.70
CA ARG A 196 -20.70 -13.42 -14.54
C ARG A 196 -20.19 -12.97 -15.89
N TYR A 197 -19.20 -13.70 -16.44
CA TYR A 197 -18.55 -13.38 -17.72
C TYR A 197 -18.08 -11.92 -17.82
N ALA A 198 -17.42 -11.44 -16.76
CA ALA A 198 -16.87 -10.09 -16.73
C ALA A 198 -15.98 -9.83 -17.96
N GLY A 199 -16.23 -8.70 -18.63
CA GLY A 199 -15.46 -8.26 -19.79
C GLY A 199 -15.81 -8.95 -21.10
N ARG A 200 -16.91 -9.71 -21.14
CA ARG A 200 -17.44 -10.31 -22.38
C ARG A 200 -18.79 -9.71 -22.72
N GLN A 201 -19.17 -9.79 -24.00
CA GLN A 201 -20.48 -9.39 -24.50
C GLN A 201 -21.66 -10.08 -23.79
N GLN A 202 -21.43 -11.25 -23.18
CA GLN A 202 -22.43 -11.99 -22.39
C GLN A 202 -22.32 -11.71 -20.88
N GLN A 203 -21.74 -10.58 -20.46
CA GLN A 203 -21.67 -10.19 -19.05
C GLN A 203 -23.08 -10.11 -18.45
N GLN A 204 -23.25 -10.72 -17.27
CA GLN A 204 -24.51 -10.73 -16.53
C GLN A 204 -24.27 -10.31 -15.08
N ILE A 205 -25.11 -9.42 -14.56
CA ILE A 205 -25.01 -8.90 -13.20
C ILE A 205 -26.34 -9.17 -12.47
N TRP A 206 -26.25 -9.77 -11.29
CA TRP A 206 -27.36 -9.85 -10.33
C TRP A 206 -26.94 -9.15 -9.05
N ASP A 207 -27.58 -8.03 -8.73
CA ASP A 207 -27.42 -7.33 -7.45
C ASP A 207 -28.63 -7.56 -6.52
N GLY A 208 -28.45 -7.29 -5.23
CA GLY A 208 -29.47 -7.42 -4.21
C GLY A 208 -28.88 -7.34 -2.80
N THR A 209 -29.50 -8.06 -1.86
CA THR A 209 -29.03 -8.21 -0.48
C THR A 209 -28.76 -9.68 -0.17
N LEU A 210 -28.01 -9.97 0.90
CA LEU A 210 -27.78 -11.34 1.37
C LEU A 210 -29.09 -12.14 1.58
N ASN A 211 -30.20 -11.49 1.91
CA ASN A 211 -31.52 -12.14 1.98
C ASN A 211 -32.14 -12.49 0.62
N THR A 212 -31.90 -11.70 -0.44
CA THR A 212 -32.66 -11.76 -1.70
C THR A 212 -31.90 -12.39 -2.87
N ILE A 213 -30.57 -12.50 -2.75
CA ILE A 213 -29.70 -12.89 -3.86
C ILE A 213 -29.88 -14.35 -4.30
N LEU A 214 -30.22 -15.25 -3.37
CA LEU A 214 -30.43 -16.67 -3.66
C LEU A 214 -31.69 -16.89 -4.50
N ASP A 215 -32.78 -16.18 -4.19
CA ASP A 215 -34.02 -16.23 -4.98
C ASP A 215 -33.80 -15.67 -6.39
N LYS A 216 -33.05 -14.55 -6.49
CA LYS A 216 -32.68 -13.94 -7.78
C LYS A 216 -31.77 -14.81 -8.66
N THR A 217 -31.09 -15.79 -8.09
CA THR A 217 -30.13 -16.67 -8.80
C THR A 217 -30.51 -18.14 -8.81
N ALA A 218 -31.69 -18.48 -8.31
CA ALA A 218 -32.20 -19.84 -8.21
C ALA A 218 -32.23 -20.55 -9.59
N GLY A 219 -31.55 -21.69 -9.69
CA GLY A 219 -31.47 -22.47 -10.93
C GLY A 219 -30.55 -21.91 -12.02
N ILE A 220 -29.86 -20.78 -11.79
CA ILE A 220 -28.96 -20.16 -12.77
C ILE A 220 -27.52 -20.67 -12.56
N PRO A 221 -26.82 -21.18 -13.60
CA PRO A 221 -25.40 -21.52 -13.51
C PRO A 221 -24.56 -20.24 -13.51
N LEU A 222 -24.02 -19.86 -12.35
CA LEU A 222 -23.32 -18.58 -12.17
C LEU A 222 -21.87 -18.57 -12.68
N SER A 223 -21.16 -19.70 -12.65
CA SER A 223 -19.74 -19.74 -13.02
C SER A 223 -19.49 -19.50 -14.51
N PRO A 224 -18.36 -18.84 -14.89
CA PRO A 224 -17.42 -18.12 -14.05
C PRO A 224 -18.01 -16.78 -13.56
N CYS A 225 -17.90 -16.51 -12.27
CA CYS A 225 -18.37 -15.27 -11.66
C CYS A 225 -17.45 -14.78 -10.55
N VAL A 226 -17.52 -13.47 -10.32
CA VAL A 226 -16.99 -12.78 -9.14
C VAL A 226 -18.19 -12.32 -8.30
N ILE A 227 -18.11 -12.48 -6.98
CA ILE A 227 -19.16 -12.09 -6.04
C ILE A 227 -18.61 -10.98 -5.17
N VAL A 228 -19.26 -9.82 -5.14
CA VAL A 228 -18.88 -8.67 -4.31
C VAL A 228 -19.93 -8.49 -3.21
N VAL A 229 -19.52 -8.43 -1.95
CA VAL A 229 -20.39 -8.19 -0.79
C VAL A 229 -19.88 -6.97 -0.04
N GLY A 230 -20.72 -5.95 0.15
CA GLY A 230 -20.31 -4.70 0.80
C GLY A 230 -21.19 -3.53 0.39
N GLU A 231 -21.19 -2.46 1.17
CA GLU A 231 -22.05 -1.30 0.94
C GLU A 231 -21.75 -0.60 -0.40
N VAL A 232 -20.51 -0.70 -0.89
CA VAL A 232 -20.05 -0.20 -2.20
C VAL A 232 -20.86 -0.70 -3.40
N VAL A 233 -21.53 -1.86 -3.29
CA VAL A 233 -22.42 -2.37 -4.36
C VAL A 233 -23.57 -1.38 -4.66
N LYS A 234 -24.00 -0.57 -3.68
CA LYS A 234 -25.02 0.47 -3.89
C LYS A 234 -24.56 1.57 -4.87
N LEU A 235 -23.25 1.80 -4.99
CA LEU A 235 -22.69 2.82 -5.89
C LEU A 235 -22.86 2.47 -7.37
N ARG A 236 -23.16 1.20 -7.71
CA ARG A 236 -23.55 0.78 -9.07
C ARG A 236 -24.66 1.63 -9.66
N THR A 237 -25.71 1.90 -8.87
CA THR A 237 -26.86 2.68 -9.32
C THR A 237 -26.52 4.16 -9.51
N TYR A 238 -25.50 4.67 -8.80
CA TYR A 238 -25.03 6.04 -8.90
C TYR A 238 -24.10 6.26 -10.10
N ILE A 239 -23.15 5.34 -10.33
CA ILE A 239 -22.22 5.38 -11.46
C ILE A 239 -22.94 5.10 -12.79
N GLY A 240 -24.00 4.27 -12.75
CA GLY A 240 -24.83 3.96 -13.90
C GLY A 240 -24.16 3.05 -14.92
N GLU A 241 -24.95 2.55 -15.88
CA GLU A 241 -24.49 1.55 -16.86
C GLU A 241 -23.45 2.09 -17.87
N GLN A 242 -23.27 3.42 -17.93
CA GLN A 242 -22.27 4.06 -18.79
C GLN A 242 -20.83 3.88 -18.27
N GLY A 243 -20.62 3.69 -16.97
CA GLY A 243 -19.29 3.61 -16.36
C GLY A 243 -18.51 2.31 -16.60
N GLY A 244 -19.17 1.29 -17.17
CA GLY A 244 -18.58 -0.05 -17.40
C GLY A 244 -18.68 -0.57 -18.83
N GLN A 245 -19.15 0.24 -19.79
CA GLN A 245 -19.26 -0.16 -21.20
C GLN A 245 -17.99 0.17 -21.99
N THR A 246 -17.46 -0.83 -22.70
CA THR A 246 -16.42 -0.62 -23.71
C THR A 246 -16.96 0.21 -24.87
N SER A 247 -16.14 1.13 -25.38
CA SER A 247 -16.52 2.07 -26.44
C SER A 247 -16.68 1.39 -27.81
N GLU A 248 -17.86 0.85 -28.12
CA GLU A 248 -18.17 0.34 -29.47
C GLU A 248 -18.44 1.44 -30.52
N ALA A 249 -18.64 2.69 -30.10
CA ALA A 249 -19.09 3.78 -30.96
C ALA A 249 -17.98 4.48 -31.80
N ARG A 250 -16.98 3.75 -32.32
CA ARG A 250 -15.96 4.34 -33.24
C ARG A 250 -15.42 3.44 -34.36
N SER A 251 -16.21 2.46 -34.80
CA SER A 251 -15.89 1.60 -35.97
C SER A 251 -16.88 1.74 -37.13
N GLN A 252 -17.29 2.96 -37.50
CA GLN A 252 -17.88 3.23 -38.81
C GLN A 252 -16.78 3.51 -39.83
N LYS A 253 -16.56 2.59 -40.76
CA LYS A 253 -15.66 2.78 -41.92
C LYS A 253 -16.13 4.00 -42.73
N PRO A 254 -15.21 4.84 -43.25
CA PRO A 254 -15.58 5.83 -44.25
C PRO A 254 -15.96 5.12 -45.56
N GLU A 255 -17.25 5.14 -45.91
CA GLU A 255 -17.71 4.58 -47.18
C GLU A 255 -17.11 5.34 -48.36
N ALA A 256 -16.37 4.61 -49.20
CA ALA A 256 -15.75 5.16 -50.40
C ALA A 256 -16.82 5.60 -51.40
N ARG A 257 -16.79 6.89 -51.78
CA ARG A 257 -17.62 7.46 -52.84
C ARG A 257 -17.48 6.66 -54.15
N ARG A 258 -18.47 5.82 -54.47
CA ARG A 258 -18.71 5.38 -55.85
C ARG A 258 -19.74 6.27 -56.51
N ARG A 259 -19.35 6.94 -57.59
CA ARG A 259 -20.26 7.65 -58.49
C ARG A 259 -21.17 6.66 -59.22
N GLU A 260 -22.45 7.03 -59.29
CA GLU A 260 -23.37 6.90 -60.42
C GLU A 260 -23.20 5.72 -61.39
N VAL A 261 -24.23 4.85 -61.46
CA VAL A 261 -24.97 4.58 -62.71
C VAL A 261 -26.46 4.39 -62.37
N ARG A 262 -27.37 4.97 -63.17
CA ARG A 262 -28.83 4.76 -63.10
C ARG A 262 -29.25 3.47 -63.81
N GLY A 263 -30.27 2.81 -63.27
CA GLY A 263 -31.09 1.78 -63.95
C GLY A 263 -32.08 1.21 -62.92
N GLU A 264 -33.29 1.74 -62.80
CA GLU A 264 -34.49 1.43 -63.61
C GLU A 264 -34.94 -0.04 -63.57
N GLY A 265 -36.10 -0.26 -62.95
CA GLY A 265 -36.91 -1.47 -63.07
C GLY A 265 -36.47 -2.65 -62.19
N SER A 266 -37.32 -3.66 -61.96
CA SER A 266 -38.76 -3.78 -62.25
C SER A 266 -39.28 -5.06 -61.59
N LYS A 267 -40.42 -4.97 -60.87
CA LYS A 267 -41.22 -6.10 -60.36
C LYS A 267 -40.51 -7.01 -59.31
N GLY A 268 -41.20 -7.63 -58.36
CA GLY A 268 -42.65 -7.72 -58.15
C GLY A 268 -43.13 -9.18 -58.16
N ALA A 269 -44.16 -9.47 -57.36
CA ALA A 269 -44.67 -10.81 -57.01
C ALA A 269 -43.72 -11.65 -56.15
N GLY A 270 -44.19 -12.45 -55.20
CA GLY A 270 -45.54 -12.64 -54.65
C GLY A 270 -45.39 -13.34 -53.30
N GLY A 271 -46.24 -13.08 -52.30
CA GLY A 271 -47.54 -13.77 -52.17
C GLY A 271 -47.34 -15.14 -51.48
N ASP A 272 -48.19 -15.66 -50.62
CA ASP A 272 -49.53 -15.27 -50.18
C ASP A 272 -49.75 -16.19 -48.93
N ARG A 273 -50.17 -15.75 -47.74
CA ARG A 273 -51.58 -15.74 -47.25
C ARG A 273 -51.55 -15.71 -45.71
N ALA A 274 -52.30 -14.82 -45.05
CA ALA A 274 -53.65 -15.04 -44.50
C ALA A 274 -53.64 -15.55 -43.04
N ASP A 275 -54.56 -15.19 -42.15
CA ASP A 275 -55.66 -14.18 -42.13
C ASP A 275 -56.20 -14.13 -40.67
N GLN A 276 -57.13 -13.22 -40.39
CA GLN A 276 -58.07 -13.18 -39.25
C GLN A 276 -57.56 -12.43 -37.99
N ARG A 277 -58.02 -11.17 -37.76
CA ARG A 277 -59.35 -10.72 -37.23
C ARG A 277 -59.39 -10.81 -35.68
N LYS A 278 -59.93 -9.86 -34.89
CA LYS A 278 -61.08 -8.94 -35.09
C LYS A 278 -61.21 -7.95 -33.89
N LEU A 279 -61.77 -6.74 -34.11
CA LEU A 279 -62.64 -5.92 -33.18
C LEU A 279 -62.10 -5.48 -31.79
N SER A 280 -62.57 -4.41 -31.10
CA SER A 280 -63.30 -3.17 -31.47
C SER A 280 -63.44 -2.20 -30.25
N SER A 281 -63.76 -0.92 -30.54
CA SER A 281 -64.54 0.05 -29.70
C SER A 281 -63.98 0.63 -28.37
N SER A 282 -64.18 1.95 -28.20
CA SER A 282 -63.79 2.85 -27.07
C SER A 282 -65.04 3.38 -26.32
N PRO A 283 -65.00 4.51 -25.56
CA PRO A 283 -64.16 5.00 -24.43
C PRO A 283 -65.07 5.06 -23.15
N PRO A 284 -65.31 6.15 -22.35
CA PRO A 284 -64.56 7.33 -21.84
C PRO A 284 -64.63 7.38 -20.26
N PRO A 285 -64.69 8.52 -19.48
CA PRO A 285 -64.36 9.94 -19.72
C PRO A 285 -63.57 10.73 -18.61
N SER A 286 -62.91 11.83 -19.03
CA SER A 286 -62.79 13.17 -18.37
C SER A 286 -62.04 13.33 -17.02
N SER A 287 -61.38 14.46 -16.69
CA SER A 287 -61.60 15.87 -17.10
C SER A 287 -60.34 16.79 -17.04
N SER A 288 -60.41 17.94 -17.72
CA SER A 288 -59.37 19.00 -17.93
C SER A 288 -59.41 20.10 -16.81
N PRO A 289 -58.66 21.25 -16.81
CA PRO A 289 -57.89 21.91 -17.89
C PRO A 289 -56.53 22.61 -17.57
N ILE A 290 -55.96 23.15 -18.66
CA ILE A 290 -54.77 24.01 -18.94
C ILE A 290 -55.00 25.44 -18.33
N PRO A 291 -53.99 26.31 -17.96
CA PRO A 291 -53.19 26.99 -19.00
C PRO A 291 -51.79 27.64 -18.75
N ASN A 292 -51.19 27.93 -19.93
CA ASN A 292 -50.25 29.00 -20.32
C ASN A 292 -48.73 28.73 -20.41
N SER A 293 -48.25 28.88 -21.66
CA SER A 293 -46.88 29.11 -22.09
C SER A 293 -46.50 30.61 -21.97
N PRO A 294 -45.24 31.03 -22.21
CA PRO A 294 -44.74 31.20 -23.58
C PRO A 294 -43.26 30.83 -23.84
N THR A 295 -42.97 30.39 -25.06
CA THR A 295 -41.68 30.56 -25.78
C THR A 295 -41.71 31.92 -26.53
N PRO A 296 -40.63 32.46 -27.15
CA PRO A 296 -39.36 31.82 -27.55
C PRO A 296 -38.08 32.67 -27.28
N ASP A 297 -36.89 32.18 -27.61
CA ASP A 297 -36.18 32.60 -28.84
C ASP A 297 -34.90 31.79 -29.14
N SER A 298 -34.45 31.84 -30.39
CA SER A 298 -33.31 31.06 -30.89
C SER A 298 -32.27 31.90 -31.61
N SER A 299 -31.02 31.92 -31.14
CA SER A 299 -29.82 32.17 -32.00
C SER A 299 -28.50 32.11 -31.23
N SER A 300 -27.67 31.09 -31.49
CA SER A 300 -26.20 31.22 -31.68
C SER A 300 -25.54 29.84 -31.78
N SER A 301 -25.10 29.44 -32.98
CA SER A 301 -24.21 28.29 -33.16
C SER A 301 -22.76 28.75 -33.15
N PRO A 302 -21.87 28.20 -32.31
CA PRO A 302 -20.43 28.30 -32.51
C PRO A 302 -19.96 27.31 -33.58
N SER A 303 -18.93 27.69 -34.33
CA SER A 303 -18.28 26.83 -35.34
C SER A 303 -17.44 25.71 -34.69
N PRO A 304 -17.17 24.59 -35.40
CA PRO A 304 -16.35 23.52 -34.84
C PRO A 304 -14.88 23.94 -34.75
N HIS A 305 -14.33 23.95 -33.54
CA HIS A 305 -12.89 24.09 -33.33
C HIS A 305 -12.15 22.81 -33.74
N LEU A 306 -10.90 22.98 -34.19
CA LEU A 306 -9.98 21.89 -34.52
C LEU A 306 -9.80 20.91 -33.34
N PRO A 307 -9.53 19.62 -33.61
CA PRO A 307 -9.16 18.68 -32.55
C PRO A 307 -7.84 19.10 -31.91
N ILE A 308 -7.85 19.24 -30.59
CA ILE A 308 -6.66 19.47 -29.77
C ILE A 308 -5.86 18.15 -29.74
N SER A 309 -4.54 18.25 -29.92
CA SER A 309 -3.58 17.14 -29.80
C SER A 309 -3.68 16.44 -28.43
N PRO A 310 -3.29 15.16 -28.29
CA PRO A 310 -3.25 14.52 -26.98
C PRO A 310 -2.36 15.33 -26.03
N SER A 311 -2.92 15.73 -24.90
CA SER A 311 -2.19 16.45 -23.86
C SER A 311 -1.13 15.54 -23.26
N LEU A 312 0.14 15.85 -23.52
CA LEU A 312 1.25 15.36 -22.70
C LEU A 312 1.00 15.81 -21.26
N LEU A 313 1.01 14.87 -20.32
CA LEU A 313 0.93 15.22 -18.90
C LEU A 313 2.20 16.00 -18.50
N PRO A 314 2.13 17.02 -17.62
CA PRO A 314 3.22 17.99 -17.47
C PRO A 314 4.57 17.40 -17.01
N LEU A 315 4.55 16.22 -16.37
CA LEU A 315 5.72 15.54 -15.83
C LEU A 315 6.02 14.20 -16.54
N ALA A 316 5.42 13.92 -17.70
CA ALA A 316 5.45 12.61 -18.39
C ALA A 316 6.85 11.99 -18.60
N ASP A 317 7.88 12.83 -18.80
CA ASP A 317 9.27 12.40 -18.99
C ASP A 317 10.17 12.66 -17.77
N LYS A 318 9.59 13.07 -16.62
CA LYS A 318 10.34 13.47 -15.42
C LYS A 318 10.40 12.37 -14.38
N THR A 319 11.60 12.13 -13.84
CA THR A 319 11.83 11.20 -12.75
C THR A 319 12.04 11.95 -11.44
N ILE A 320 11.18 11.69 -10.45
CA ILE A 320 11.16 12.47 -9.21
C ILE A 320 11.50 11.59 -8.01
N LEU A 321 12.49 12.00 -7.23
CA LEU A 321 12.92 11.32 -6.01
C LEU A 321 12.18 11.92 -4.80
N VAL A 322 11.36 11.10 -4.15
CA VAL A 322 10.57 11.48 -2.98
C VAL A 322 11.29 11.07 -1.69
N THR A 323 11.62 12.06 -0.85
CA THR A 323 12.44 11.83 0.36
C THR A 323 11.64 11.58 1.64
N ARG A 324 10.31 11.64 1.58
CA ARG A 324 9.41 11.57 2.76
C ARG A 324 9.38 10.16 3.35
N ALA A 325 9.02 10.06 4.64
CA ALA A 325 8.81 8.80 5.34
C ALA A 325 7.84 7.85 4.62
N ALA A 326 8.16 6.55 4.63
CA ALA A 326 7.45 5.51 3.88
C ALA A 326 5.95 5.36 4.23
N SER A 327 5.54 5.74 5.44
CA SER A 327 4.13 5.75 5.84
C SER A 327 3.32 6.95 5.33
N GLN A 328 3.98 7.91 4.67
CA GLN A 328 3.38 9.16 4.18
C GLN A 328 3.76 9.50 2.73
N SER A 329 4.51 8.64 2.03
CA SER A 329 4.91 8.87 0.64
C SER A 329 3.73 8.74 -0.32
N ASN A 330 2.88 7.72 -0.17
CA ASN A 330 1.76 7.39 -1.05
C ASN A 330 0.95 8.59 -1.59
N GLN A 331 0.50 9.52 -0.73
CA GLN A 331 -0.28 10.69 -1.20
C GLN A 331 0.53 11.57 -2.16
N PHE A 332 1.79 11.84 -1.85
CA PHE A 332 2.63 12.71 -2.67
C PHE A 332 3.12 12.00 -3.94
N THR A 333 3.44 10.71 -3.83
CA THR A 333 3.73 9.83 -4.97
C THR A 333 2.57 9.87 -5.96
N SER A 334 1.32 9.65 -5.53
CA SER A 334 0.15 9.73 -6.41
C SER A 334 -0.05 11.11 -7.05
N LEU A 335 0.11 12.21 -6.30
CA LEU A 335 -0.01 13.57 -6.85
C LEU A 335 1.00 13.86 -7.99
N LEU A 336 2.16 13.21 -7.99
CA LEU A 336 3.18 13.36 -9.04
C LEU A 336 2.93 12.38 -10.21
N GLU A 337 2.53 11.13 -9.91
CA GLU A 337 2.20 10.11 -10.91
C GLU A 337 0.95 10.48 -11.74
N GLU A 338 -0.06 11.12 -11.13
CA GLU A 338 -1.24 11.68 -11.81
C GLU A 338 -0.86 12.74 -12.87
N GLN A 339 0.31 13.37 -12.70
CA GLN A 339 0.89 14.35 -13.64
C GLN A 339 1.90 13.72 -14.59
N GLY A 340 2.01 12.39 -14.60
CA GLY A 340 2.86 11.59 -15.48
C GLY A 340 4.27 11.32 -14.97
N ALA A 341 4.65 11.76 -13.76
CA ALA A 341 6.01 11.57 -13.26
C ALA A 341 6.34 10.11 -12.97
N ARG A 342 7.58 9.71 -13.23
CA ARG A 342 8.15 8.46 -12.74
C ARG A 342 8.71 8.68 -11.33
N VAL A 343 7.95 8.31 -10.31
CA VAL A 343 8.40 8.48 -8.91
C VAL A 343 9.37 7.38 -8.50
N ILE A 344 10.38 7.74 -7.72
CA ILE A 344 11.28 6.82 -7.02
C ILE A 344 11.28 7.23 -5.55
N GLU A 345 10.93 6.30 -4.66
CA GLU A 345 10.94 6.58 -3.22
C GLU A 345 12.34 6.36 -2.64
N MET A 346 12.80 7.34 -1.86
CA MET A 346 13.98 7.27 -1.01
C MET A 346 13.60 7.80 0.36
N PRO A 347 12.88 7.03 1.20
CA PRO A 347 12.56 7.48 2.55
C PRO A 347 13.84 7.92 3.26
N THR A 348 13.87 9.16 3.75
CA THR A 348 14.97 9.70 4.55
C THR A 348 14.61 9.75 6.03
N LEU A 349 13.43 9.27 6.39
CA LEU A 349 12.90 9.39 7.75
C LEU A 349 12.05 8.16 8.04
N GLU A 350 12.42 7.42 9.09
CA GLU A 350 11.73 6.23 9.55
C GLU A 350 11.10 6.49 10.91
N ILE A 351 9.89 5.96 11.11
CA ILE A 351 9.26 5.94 12.43
C ILE A 351 9.50 4.54 13.01
N GLY A 352 10.08 4.49 14.20
CA GLY A 352 10.44 3.24 14.87
C GLY A 352 10.24 3.31 16.38
N PRO A 353 10.54 2.21 17.10
CA PRO A 353 10.61 2.22 18.56
C PRO A 353 11.64 3.26 19.06
N PRO A 354 11.47 3.78 20.28
CA PRO A 354 12.45 4.67 20.92
C PRO A 354 13.71 3.89 21.32
N SER A 355 14.78 4.60 21.67
CA SER A 355 16.04 3.98 22.13
C SER A 355 15.88 3.13 23.39
N SER A 356 14.89 3.42 24.23
CA SER A 356 14.52 2.60 25.38
C SER A 356 13.04 2.70 25.73
N TRP A 357 12.41 1.55 25.95
CA TRP A 357 11.04 1.45 26.45
C TRP A 357 10.89 1.71 27.95
N ARG A 358 11.98 1.62 28.71
CA ARG A 358 11.98 1.52 30.19
C ARG A 358 11.13 2.57 30.93
N ASP A 359 11.13 3.80 30.44
CA ASP A 359 10.41 4.89 31.10
C ASP A 359 8.92 4.96 30.69
N LEU A 360 8.58 4.52 29.48
CA LEU A 360 7.20 4.28 29.07
C LEU A 360 6.61 3.06 29.81
N ASP A 361 7.34 1.95 29.87
CA ASP A 361 6.90 0.73 30.57
C ASP A 361 6.56 1.01 32.03
N ARG A 362 7.39 1.83 32.70
CA ARG A 362 7.14 2.29 34.07
C ARG A 362 5.92 3.20 34.17
N ALA A 363 5.66 4.03 33.16
CA ALA A 363 4.48 4.89 33.14
C ALA A 363 3.18 4.10 32.83
N ILE A 364 3.26 3.03 32.04
CA ILE A 364 2.17 2.08 31.80
C ILE A 364 1.88 1.28 33.08
N ALA A 365 2.90 0.76 33.75
CA ALA A 365 2.74 0.07 35.04
C ALA A 365 2.16 0.96 36.15
N ALA A 366 2.33 2.28 36.03
CA ALA A 366 1.76 3.29 36.92
C ALA A 366 0.64 4.11 36.24
N ILE A 367 -0.10 3.55 35.27
CA ILE A 367 -1.08 4.32 34.49
C ILE A 367 -2.22 4.89 35.36
N GLU A 368 -2.56 4.23 36.47
CA GLU A 368 -3.54 4.70 37.47
C GLU A 368 -3.07 5.94 38.25
N ASP A 369 -1.77 6.23 38.23
CA ASP A 369 -1.18 7.42 38.85
C ASP A 369 -1.19 8.65 37.94
N PHE A 370 -1.89 8.60 36.81
CA PHE A 370 -2.09 9.74 35.94
C PHE A 370 -3.58 10.09 35.83
N ASP A 371 -3.86 11.39 35.89
CA ASP A 371 -5.20 11.95 35.76
C ASP A 371 -5.53 12.17 34.26
N TRP A 372 -4.49 12.41 33.45
CA TRP A 372 -4.58 12.60 32.00
C TRP A 372 -3.48 11.89 31.21
N LEU A 373 -3.84 11.37 30.04
CA LEU A 373 -2.97 10.93 28.96
C LEU A 373 -3.10 11.91 27.78
N ILE A 374 -1.99 12.50 27.33
CA ILE A 374 -1.97 13.42 26.18
C ILE A 374 -1.30 12.75 24.98
N LEU A 375 -2.00 12.64 23.85
CA LEU A 375 -1.48 12.07 22.61
C LEU A 375 -1.52 13.11 21.49
N THR A 376 -0.34 13.54 21.01
CA THR A 376 -0.23 14.66 20.05
C THR A 376 -0.06 14.22 18.59
N SER A 377 0.20 12.94 18.33
CA SER A 377 0.40 12.39 16.98
C SER A 377 -0.21 10.99 16.84
N THR A 378 -0.52 10.58 15.62
CA THR A 378 -0.98 9.20 15.32
C THR A 378 0.05 8.16 15.75
N ASN A 379 1.34 8.42 15.50
CA ASN A 379 2.43 7.55 15.93
C ASN A 379 2.49 7.42 17.46
N GLY A 380 2.23 8.51 18.19
CA GLY A 380 2.14 8.50 19.65
C GLY A 380 0.99 7.62 20.14
N VAL A 381 -0.16 7.63 19.47
CA VAL A 381 -1.26 6.67 19.73
C VAL A 381 -0.78 5.24 19.44
N ASP A 382 -0.21 5.01 18.25
CA ASP A 382 0.13 3.68 17.75
C ASP A 382 1.12 2.94 18.65
N TYR A 383 2.29 3.54 18.91
CA TYR A 383 3.32 2.89 19.72
C TYR A 383 2.94 2.82 21.20
N PHE A 384 2.18 3.79 21.73
CA PHE A 384 1.72 3.73 23.12
C PHE A 384 0.74 2.58 23.34
N PHE A 385 -0.28 2.43 22.48
CA PHE A 385 -1.27 1.37 22.62
C PHE A 385 -0.73 -0.01 22.20
N GLN A 386 0.20 -0.07 21.26
CA GLN A 386 0.96 -1.29 20.99
C GLN A 386 1.75 -1.71 22.24
N ARG A 387 2.53 -0.79 22.85
CA ARG A 387 3.35 -1.12 24.02
C ARG A 387 2.51 -1.45 25.26
N LEU A 388 1.34 -0.84 25.40
CA LEU A 388 0.34 -1.23 26.40
C LEU A 388 -0.08 -2.69 26.20
N GLU A 389 -0.52 -3.06 25.00
CA GLU A 389 -0.96 -4.43 24.69
C GLU A 389 0.15 -5.47 24.90
N GLU A 390 1.40 -5.14 24.53
CA GLU A 390 2.58 -5.98 24.78
C GLU A 390 2.86 -6.25 26.27
N ILE A 391 2.58 -5.28 27.15
CA ILE A 391 2.88 -5.37 28.60
C ILE A 391 1.71 -5.98 29.38
N THR A 392 0.47 -5.62 29.04
CA THR A 392 -0.72 -5.95 29.84
C THR A 392 -1.56 -7.08 29.24
N GLY A 393 -1.37 -7.40 27.95
CA GLY A 393 -2.27 -8.25 27.18
C GLY A 393 -3.60 -7.58 26.80
N GLU A 394 -3.82 -6.33 27.21
CA GLU A 394 -5.06 -5.57 26.95
C GLU A 394 -4.79 -4.31 26.12
N ARG A 395 -5.66 -4.04 25.13
CA ARG A 395 -5.60 -2.81 24.30
C ARG A 395 -6.13 -1.56 25.00
N THR A 396 -6.60 -1.71 26.22
CA THR A 396 -7.27 -0.68 27.04
C THR A 396 -6.88 -0.89 28.49
N PHE A 397 -6.67 0.17 29.25
CA PHE A 397 -6.51 0.11 30.70
C PHE A 397 -7.87 0.32 31.39
N SER A 398 -8.14 -0.46 32.43
CA SER A 398 -9.39 -0.40 33.20
C SER A 398 -9.38 0.72 34.26
N THR A 399 -9.27 1.99 33.84
CA THR A 399 -8.96 3.10 34.77
C THR A 399 -9.74 4.41 34.50
N ASN A 400 -9.67 5.35 35.45
CA ASN A 400 -10.31 6.68 35.39
C ASN A 400 -9.48 7.74 34.64
N ILE A 401 -8.40 7.37 33.95
CA ILE A 401 -7.53 8.33 33.25
C ILE A 401 -8.26 8.91 32.02
N LYS A 402 -8.23 10.23 31.88
CA LYS A 402 -8.84 10.93 30.73
C LYS A 402 -7.84 11.05 29.58
N ILE A 403 -8.32 11.01 28.34
CA ILE A 403 -7.45 11.08 27.14
C ILE A 403 -7.70 12.38 26.37
N ALA A 404 -6.66 13.19 26.23
CA ALA A 404 -6.66 14.38 25.40
C ALA A 404 -5.85 14.18 24.11
N VAL A 405 -6.39 14.63 22.98
CA VAL A 405 -5.73 14.55 21.67
C VAL A 405 -5.70 15.90 20.97
N VAL A 406 -4.56 16.29 20.38
CA VAL A 406 -4.39 17.66 19.81
C VAL A 406 -4.97 17.81 18.40
N GLY A 407 -5.01 16.74 17.60
CA GLY A 407 -5.35 16.83 16.17
C GLY A 407 -6.46 15.88 15.76
N GLU A 408 -7.29 16.29 14.80
CA GLU A 408 -8.39 15.47 14.27
C GLU A 408 -7.92 14.08 13.78
N LYS A 409 -6.79 14.02 13.06
CA LYS A 409 -6.19 12.75 12.62
C LYS A 409 -5.80 11.84 13.80
N THR A 410 -5.34 12.42 14.90
CA THR A 410 -5.00 11.69 16.14
C THR A 410 -6.27 11.20 16.83
N ALA A 411 -7.33 12.01 16.90
CA ALA A 411 -8.63 11.62 17.41
C ALA A 411 -9.25 10.48 16.59
N GLN A 412 -9.25 10.60 15.26
CA GLN A 412 -9.70 9.56 14.35
C GLN A 412 -8.89 8.26 14.50
N ARG A 413 -7.58 8.34 14.78
CA ARG A 413 -6.76 7.15 15.02
C ARG A 413 -7.10 6.47 16.34
N LEU A 414 -7.31 7.23 17.41
CA LEU A 414 -7.75 6.72 18.71
C LEU A 414 -9.15 6.05 18.61
N LEU A 415 -10.07 6.68 17.88
CA LEU A 415 -11.40 6.11 17.59
C LEU A 415 -11.33 4.79 16.80
N LYS A 416 -10.33 4.62 15.91
CA LYS A 416 -10.08 3.34 15.20
C LYS A 416 -9.58 2.22 16.14
N LEU A 417 -9.12 2.54 17.35
CA LEU A 417 -8.84 1.58 18.42
C LEU A 417 -10.05 1.31 19.32
N GLY A 418 -11.21 1.93 19.04
CA GLY A 418 -12.43 1.81 19.84
C GLY A 418 -12.51 2.79 21.02
N ILE A 419 -11.53 3.69 21.16
CA ILE A 419 -11.38 4.59 22.31
C ILE A 419 -11.83 6.00 21.92
N GLN A 420 -12.74 6.60 22.70
CA GLN A 420 -13.09 8.02 22.54
C GLN A 420 -12.15 8.91 23.35
N PRO A 421 -11.63 10.01 22.79
CA PRO A 421 -10.93 11.02 23.59
C PRO A 421 -11.93 11.84 24.42
N ASP A 422 -11.63 12.05 25.70
CA ASP A 422 -12.37 12.97 26.58
C ASP A 422 -12.23 14.43 26.16
N PHE A 423 -11.12 14.80 25.51
CA PHE A 423 -10.88 16.16 25.07
C PHE A 423 -10.17 16.26 23.71
N VAL A 424 -10.69 17.17 22.87
CA VAL A 424 -10.08 17.63 21.62
C VAL A 424 -10.17 19.17 21.61
N PRO A 425 -9.07 19.91 21.44
CA PRO A 425 -9.11 21.37 21.43
C PRO A 425 -9.76 21.91 20.15
N PRO A 426 -10.37 23.11 20.18
CA PRO A 426 -11.07 23.70 19.04
C PRO A 426 -10.13 24.10 17.88
N HIS A 427 -8.84 24.31 18.16
CA HIS A 427 -7.81 24.50 17.14
C HIS A 427 -6.74 23.42 17.30
N PHE A 428 -6.29 22.85 16.19
CA PHE A 428 -5.40 21.67 16.18
C PHE A 428 -3.92 22.00 16.43
N VAL A 429 -3.64 22.79 17.46
CA VAL A 429 -2.30 23.26 17.86
C VAL A 429 -2.10 23.09 19.37
N ALA A 430 -0.85 22.85 19.79
CA ALA A 430 -0.51 22.59 21.19
C ALA A 430 -0.95 23.73 22.14
N ASP A 431 -0.80 24.98 21.71
CA ASP A 431 -1.17 26.17 22.48
C ASP A 431 -2.69 26.22 22.75
N SER A 432 -3.50 25.72 21.80
CA SER A 432 -4.94 25.60 21.97
C SER A 432 -5.34 24.44 22.90
N LEU A 433 -4.50 23.41 23.07
CA LEU A 433 -4.71 22.38 24.07
C LEU A 433 -4.61 22.96 25.47
N VAL A 434 -3.57 23.76 25.72
CA VAL A 434 -3.39 24.48 27.00
C VAL A 434 -4.57 25.42 27.24
N ALA A 435 -4.81 26.35 26.32
CA ALA A 435 -5.72 27.47 26.53
C ALA A 435 -7.20 27.06 26.68
N ASN A 436 -7.56 25.85 26.27
CA ASN A 436 -8.93 25.33 26.33
C ASN A 436 -9.04 24.05 27.18
N PHE A 437 -8.01 23.69 27.95
CA PHE A 437 -8.01 22.45 28.73
C PHE A 437 -9.23 22.41 29.68
N PRO A 438 -9.95 21.28 29.78
CA PRO A 438 -11.30 21.25 30.36
C PRO A 438 -11.33 21.42 31.89
N GLU A 439 -10.19 21.44 32.57
CA GLU A 439 -10.08 21.62 34.02
C GLU A 439 -8.75 22.30 34.43
N PRO A 440 -8.64 22.87 35.64
CA PRO A 440 -7.43 23.55 36.08
C PRO A 440 -6.22 22.60 36.14
N LEU A 441 -5.11 23.00 35.50
CA LEU A 441 -3.90 22.17 35.40
C LEU A 441 -3.15 21.97 36.73
N ALA A 442 -3.37 22.85 37.71
CA ALA A 442 -2.65 22.86 38.98
C ALA A 442 -2.83 21.54 39.77
N GLY A 443 -1.74 20.78 39.91
CA GLY A 443 -1.68 19.53 40.65
C GLY A 443 -1.94 18.26 39.84
N LEU A 444 -2.47 18.37 38.61
CA LEU A 444 -2.76 17.22 37.75
C LEU A 444 -1.48 16.46 37.37
N ARG A 445 -1.56 15.13 37.35
CA ARG A 445 -0.51 14.22 36.88
C ARG A 445 -0.81 13.85 35.43
N VAL A 446 0.07 14.26 34.53
CA VAL A 446 -0.15 14.18 33.08
C VAL A 446 0.91 13.28 32.47
N LEU A 447 0.50 12.17 31.86
CA LEU A 447 1.37 11.34 31.03
C LEU A 447 1.39 11.88 29.60
N PHE A 448 2.58 12.14 29.07
CA PHE A 448 2.77 12.62 27.70
C PHE A 448 3.76 11.71 26.94
N PRO A 449 3.26 10.65 26.28
CA PRO A 449 4.04 9.84 25.35
C PRO A 449 4.28 10.62 24.05
N ARG A 450 5.56 10.76 23.67
CA ARG A 450 5.99 11.63 22.57
C ARG A 450 7.10 11.00 21.74
N VAL A 451 7.47 11.69 20.66
CA VAL A 451 8.73 11.43 19.98
C VAL A 451 9.90 11.72 20.91
N GLU A 452 10.90 10.83 20.90
CA GLU A 452 12.15 10.97 21.63
C GLU A 452 12.91 12.25 21.18
N SER A 453 13.37 12.33 19.92
CA SER A 453 14.00 13.53 19.35
C SER A 453 13.01 14.51 18.70
N GLY A 454 13.23 15.82 18.92
CA GLY A 454 12.58 16.90 18.12
C GLY A 454 11.08 17.16 18.38
N GLY A 455 10.54 16.73 19.52
CA GLY A 455 9.15 17.01 19.92
C GLY A 455 8.91 18.43 20.44
N ARG A 456 7.63 18.84 20.54
CA ARG A 456 7.22 20.21 20.93
C ARG A 456 7.34 20.47 22.43
N GLU A 457 8.47 21.02 22.87
CA GLU A 457 8.72 21.38 24.28
C GLU A 457 7.73 22.37 24.88
N VAL A 458 7.10 23.21 24.06
CA VAL A 458 6.20 24.30 24.49
C VAL A 458 5.05 23.77 25.36
N LEU A 459 4.45 22.63 24.98
CA LEU A 459 3.34 22.02 25.73
C LEU A 459 3.74 21.69 27.16
N VAL A 460 4.93 21.13 27.36
CA VAL A 460 5.43 20.70 28.67
C VAL A 460 5.75 21.91 29.53
N LYS A 461 6.46 22.89 28.96
CA LYS A 461 6.82 24.15 29.63
C LYS A 461 5.56 24.87 30.13
N GLU A 462 4.53 24.95 29.30
CA GLU A 462 3.29 25.64 29.62
C GLU A 462 2.41 24.86 30.61
N PHE A 463 2.23 23.54 30.44
CA PHE A 463 1.49 22.73 31.44
C PHE A 463 2.17 22.78 32.82
N THR A 464 3.50 22.74 32.84
CA THR A 464 4.28 22.81 34.09
C THR A 464 4.23 24.20 34.72
N SER A 465 4.24 25.28 33.92
CA SER A 465 4.10 26.66 34.43
C SER A 465 2.73 26.90 35.09
N GLN A 466 1.69 26.22 34.61
CA GLN A 466 0.34 26.22 35.19
C GLN A 466 0.16 25.19 36.32
N GLY A 467 1.23 24.51 36.74
CA GLY A 467 1.28 23.67 37.94
C GLY A 467 0.94 22.19 37.74
N ALA A 468 0.84 21.70 36.50
CA ALA A 468 0.73 20.26 36.24
C ALA A 468 2.08 19.54 36.44
N LYS A 469 2.01 18.29 36.85
CA LYS A 469 3.14 17.35 36.93
C LYS A 469 3.17 16.54 35.63
N VAL A 470 3.84 17.08 34.61
CA VAL A 470 4.00 16.40 33.31
C VAL A 470 5.09 15.34 33.41
N ARG A 471 4.77 14.10 33.03
CA ARG A 471 5.70 13.00 32.78
C ARG A 471 5.81 12.79 31.28
N GLU A 472 6.89 13.30 30.71
CA GLU A 472 7.27 12.95 29.34
C GLU A 472 7.86 11.54 29.29
N VAL A 473 7.49 10.77 28.28
CA VAL A 473 8.11 9.46 27.97
C VAL A 473 8.31 9.32 26.46
N ALA A 474 9.41 8.70 26.07
CA ALA A 474 9.64 8.32 24.69
C ALA A 474 8.71 7.15 24.32
N ALA A 475 7.89 7.34 23.29
CA ALA A 475 7.00 6.30 22.76
C ALA A 475 7.43 5.84 21.36
N TYR A 476 8.10 6.70 20.60
CA TYR A 476 8.64 6.37 19.28
C TYR A 476 9.81 7.30 18.95
N GLU A 477 10.61 6.96 17.95
CA GLU A 477 11.62 7.83 17.36
C GLU A 477 11.36 8.02 15.85
N SER A 478 11.83 9.16 15.35
CA SER A 478 11.84 9.67 13.99
C SER A 478 13.28 9.71 13.50
N ARG A 479 13.86 8.55 13.17
CA ARG A 479 15.28 8.40 12.84
C ARG A 479 15.58 8.54 11.34
N CYS A 480 16.84 8.72 11.00
CA CYS A 480 17.34 8.42 9.67
C CYS A 480 17.32 6.89 9.47
N PRO A 481 16.89 6.35 8.31
CA PRO A 481 17.09 4.94 7.99
C PRO A 481 18.57 4.59 7.92
N ASP A 482 18.90 3.31 8.17
CA ASP A 482 20.28 2.83 8.17
C ASP A 482 20.89 2.70 6.75
N ALA A 483 20.04 2.59 5.72
CA ALA A 483 20.48 2.38 4.34
C ALA A 483 19.58 3.04 3.30
N ILE A 484 20.16 3.43 2.17
CA ILE A 484 19.43 3.94 1.00
C ILE A 484 18.77 2.77 0.26
N ALA A 485 17.49 2.92 -0.09
CA ALA A 485 16.78 1.98 -0.96
C ALA A 485 17.56 1.73 -2.27
N PRO A 486 17.92 0.47 -2.62
CA PRO A 486 18.76 0.18 -3.78
C PRO A 486 18.27 0.74 -5.14
N PRO A 487 16.97 0.93 -5.42
CA PRO A 487 16.50 1.63 -6.62
C PRO A 487 16.88 3.12 -6.64
N ALA A 488 16.73 3.82 -5.50
CA ALA A 488 17.05 5.24 -5.35
C ALA A 488 18.55 5.50 -5.54
N LEU A 489 19.41 4.74 -4.85
CA LEU A 489 20.86 4.89 -4.98
C LEU A 489 21.32 4.66 -6.43
N ARG A 490 20.80 3.61 -7.10
CA ARG A 490 21.09 3.34 -8.51
C ARG A 490 20.56 4.42 -9.46
N ALA A 491 19.48 5.13 -9.12
CA ALA A 491 18.96 6.22 -9.92
C ALA A 491 19.82 7.50 -9.79
N LEU A 492 20.23 7.83 -8.57
CA LEU A 492 21.15 8.94 -8.29
C LEU A 492 22.51 8.72 -8.96
N GLN A 493 23.17 7.57 -8.72
CA GLN A 493 24.47 7.22 -9.32
C GLN A 493 24.45 7.26 -10.86
N LYS A 494 23.35 6.84 -11.48
CA LYS A 494 23.19 6.86 -12.94
C LYS A 494 22.66 8.20 -13.49
N ARG A 495 22.50 9.23 -12.63
CA ARG A 495 21.93 10.54 -12.97
C ARG A 495 20.61 10.43 -13.74
N LYS A 496 19.73 9.56 -13.24
CA LYS A 496 18.39 9.27 -13.79
C LYS A 496 17.26 9.86 -12.95
N VAL A 497 17.56 10.89 -12.16
CA VAL A 497 16.63 11.67 -11.36
C VAL A 497 16.63 13.09 -11.93
N ASP A 498 15.46 13.63 -12.22
CA ASP A 498 15.29 15.00 -12.71
C ASP A 498 15.06 15.98 -11.56
N VAL A 499 14.38 15.55 -10.50
CA VAL A 499 14.07 16.37 -9.31
C VAL A 499 14.20 15.54 -8.03
N VAL A 500 14.80 16.12 -6.97
CA VAL A 500 14.72 15.62 -5.58
C VAL A 500 13.82 16.55 -4.78
N THR A 501 12.88 15.98 -4.04
CA THR A 501 11.89 16.74 -3.25
C THR A 501 12.16 16.66 -1.75
N PHE A 502 11.93 17.74 -1.01
CA PHE A 502 12.10 17.82 0.43
C PHE A 502 10.88 18.45 1.11
N ALA A 503 10.30 17.69 2.06
CA ALA A 503 9.10 18.09 2.80
C ALA A 503 9.40 18.65 4.20
N SER A 504 10.68 18.69 4.62
CA SER A 504 11.13 19.29 5.89
C SER A 504 12.65 19.47 5.91
N SER A 505 13.16 20.33 6.79
CA SER A 505 14.60 20.45 7.08
C SER A 505 15.24 19.11 7.48
N LYS A 506 14.56 18.28 8.29
CA LYS A 506 15.06 16.97 8.75
C LYS A 506 15.25 15.99 7.58
N THR A 507 14.37 16.02 6.58
CA THR A 507 14.56 15.22 5.35
C THR A 507 15.76 15.66 4.51
N VAL A 508 16.17 16.95 4.55
CA VAL A 508 17.41 17.41 3.89
C VAL A 508 18.64 16.89 4.63
N GLN A 509 18.65 17.02 5.96
CA GLN A 509 19.74 16.56 6.82
C GLN A 509 19.99 15.06 6.66
N HIS A 510 18.94 14.24 6.80
CA HIS A 510 19.04 12.79 6.67
C HIS A 510 19.40 12.34 5.25
N PHE A 511 18.97 13.06 4.21
CA PHE A 511 19.40 12.78 2.84
C PHE A 511 20.92 12.93 2.64
N CYS A 512 21.51 13.98 3.22
CA CYS A 512 22.96 14.18 3.22
C CYS A 512 23.66 13.08 4.03
N GLN A 513 23.17 12.81 5.25
CA GLN A 513 23.66 11.77 6.15
C GLN A 513 23.68 10.37 5.50
N LEU A 514 22.65 10.05 4.71
CA LEU A 514 22.55 8.79 3.97
C LEU A 514 23.58 8.66 2.84
N LEU A 515 23.85 9.75 2.11
CA LEU A 515 24.72 9.73 0.93
C LEU A 515 26.21 9.89 1.26
N GLN A 516 26.53 10.61 2.33
CA GLN A 516 27.90 10.89 2.75
C GLN A 516 28.78 9.64 2.99
N PRO A 517 28.33 8.55 3.66
CA PRO A 517 29.13 7.33 3.78
C PRO A 517 29.21 6.49 2.48
N VAL A 518 28.46 6.84 1.43
CA VAL A 518 28.40 6.04 0.19
C VAL A 518 29.44 6.50 -0.85
N SER A 519 29.77 7.79 -0.91
CA SER A 519 30.80 8.34 -1.80
C SER A 519 31.08 9.81 -1.47
N ASP A 520 32.33 10.21 -1.32
CA ASP A 520 32.71 11.61 -1.03
C ASP A 520 32.21 12.61 -2.09
N ASP A 521 32.05 12.17 -3.35
CA ASP A 521 31.62 12.98 -4.49
C ASP A 521 30.09 12.93 -4.77
N TRP A 522 29.26 12.48 -3.82
CA TRP A 522 27.81 12.27 -4.04
C TRP A 522 27.07 13.53 -4.52
N GLN A 523 27.53 14.73 -4.13
CA GLN A 523 26.95 16.00 -4.58
C GLN A 523 27.05 16.19 -6.11
N THR A 524 28.05 15.58 -6.76
CA THR A 524 28.21 15.62 -8.22
C THR A 524 27.07 14.90 -8.96
N TRP A 525 26.33 14.03 -8.29
CA TRP A 525 25.16 13.33 -8.85
C TRP A 525 23.94 14.25 -8.93
N LEU A 526 23.92 15.34 -8.14
CA LEU A 526 22.82 16.31 -8.08
C LEU A 526 23.03 17.53 -8.98
N LYS A 527 24.20 17.66 -9.63
CA LYS A 527 24.57 18.85 -10.41
C LYS A 527 23.47 19.30 -11.37
N ASP A 528 22.85 18.36 -12.07
CA ASP A 528 21.86 18.60 -13.12
C ASP A 528 20.42 18.23 -12.67
N VAL A 529 20.20 18.09 -11.35
CA VAL A 529 18.95 17.63 -10.71
C VAL A 529 18.27 18.76 -9.95
N GLY A 530 17.01 19.06 -10.23
CA GLY A 530 16.27 20.12 -9.54
C GLY A 530 16.05 19.82 -8.05
N ILE A 531 16.41 20.74 -7.17
CA ILE A 531 16.19 20.63 -5.73
C ILE A 531 14.90 21.36 -5.37
N ALA A 532 13.87 20.60 -4.97
CA ALA A 532 12.54 21.10 -4.66
C ALA A 532 12.23 21.08 -3.15
N SER A 533 11.71 22.19 -2.62
CA SER A 533 11.37 22.37 -1.20
C SER A 533 9.91 22.76 -1.00
N ILE A 534 9.29 22.24 0.06
CA ILE A 534 7.91 22.58 0.45
C ILE A 534 7.75 24.00 1.02
N GLY A 535 8.84 24.77 1.20
CA GLY A 535 8.77 26.14 1.70
C GLY A 535 10.03 26.64 2.43
N PRO A 536 10.04 27.91 2.88
CA PRO A 536 11.26 28.69 3.17
C PRO A 536 12.25 28.07 4.17
N GLN A 537 11.78 27.45 5.25
CA GLN A 537 12.68 26.82 6.24
C GLN A 537 13.41 25.60 5.67
N THR A 538 12.70 24.82 4.84
CA THR A 538 13.30 23.68 4.12
C THR A 538 14.26 24.21 3.06
N SER A 539 13.92 25.29 2.37
CA SER A 539 14.80 25.95 1.39
C SER A 539 16.10 26.46 2.01
N ALA A 540 16.04 27.12 3.17
CA ALA A 540 17.23 27.53 3.91
C ALA A 540 18.12 26.33 4.29
N SER A 541 17.51 25.18 4.60
CA SER A 541 18.24 23.94 4.90
C SER A 541 18.90 23.34 3.66
N CYS A 542 18.21 23.33 2.51
CA CYS A 542 18.78 22.95 1.23
C CYS A 542 19.93 23.88 0.79
N GLN A 543 19.78 25.19 0.96
CA GLN A 543 20.87 26.15 0.71
C GLN A 543 22.09 25.87 1.60
N ALA A 544 21.89 25.62 2.89
CA ALA A 544 22.98 25.36 3.84
C ALA A 544 23.71 24.02 3.60
N LEU A 545 22.99 22.97 3.19
CA LEU A 545 23.52 21.59 3.12
C LEU A 545 23.80 21.10 1.69
N LEU A 546 23.05 21.57 0.70
CA LEU A 546 23.16 21.20 -0.71
C LEU A 546 23.67 22.36 -1.60
N GLY A 547 23.83 23.56 -1.02
CA GLY A 547 24.35 24.75 -1.72
C GLY A 547 23.39 25.42 -2.70
N ARG A 548 22.15 24.89 -2.88
CA ARG A 548 21.11 25.51 -3.72
C ARG A 548 19.69 25.01 -3.41
N VAL A 549 18.71 25.74 -3.96
CA VAL A 549 17.32 25.35 -4.15
C VAL A 549 16.90 25.84 -5.53
N ASP A 550 16.26 24.97 -6.31
CA ASP A 550 15.85 25.28 -7.70
C ASP A 550 14.33 25.48 -7.80
N ILE A 551 13.55 24.92 -6.86
CA ILE A 551 12.09 24.96 -6.83
C ILE A 551 11.64 25.15 -5.37
N GLU A 552 10.85 26.19 -5.09
CA GLU A 552 10.17 26.39 -3.80
C GLU A 552 8.66 26.45 -4.01
N ALA A 553 7.89 25.79 -3.14
CA ALA A 553 6.44 25.82 -3.18
C ALA A 553 5.87 27.17 -2.69
N GLU A 554 5.01 27.80 -3.50
CA GLU A 554 4.30 29.05 -3.12
C GLU A 554 3.25 28.80 -2.02
N GLU A 555 2.52 27.68 -2.11
CA GLU A 555 1.71 27.14 -1.02
C GLU A 555 2.51 26.03 -0.31
N TYR A 556 2.64 26.11 1.01
CA TYR A 556 3.46 25.18 1.81
C TYR A 556 2.77 23.82 2.07
N THR A 557 2.26 23.22 1.00
CA THR A 557 1.48 21.98 0.94
C THR A 557 2.12 21.00 -0.04
N LEU A 558 1.66 19.74 -0.06
CA LEU A 558 2.16 18.76 -1.03
C LEU A 558 1.67 19.10 -2.44
N GLU A 559 0.44 19.58 -2.53
CA GLU A 559 -0.23 20.06 -3.73
C GLU A 559 0.49 21.29 -4.30
N GLY A 560 0.89 22.24 -3.45
CA GLY A 560 1.70 23.40 -3.83
C GLY A 560 3.11 23.03 -4.28
N LEU A 561 3.74 22.04 -3.65
CA LEU A 561 5.03 21.49 -4.10
C LEU A 561 4.91 20.80 -5.46
N THR A 562 3.87 20.00 -5.70
CA THR A 562 3.56 19.42 -7.01
C THR A 562 3.36 20.53 -8.06
N ALA A 563 2.57 21.57 -7.75
CA ALA A 563 2.34 22.69 -8.65
C ALA A 563 3.64 23.45 -9.01
N ALA A 564 4.54 23.66 -8.04
CA ALA A 564 5.84 24.27 -8.28
C ALA A 564 6.75 23.41 -9.18
N ILE A 565 6.73 22.08 -9.01
CA ILE A 565 7.48 21.15 -9.88
C ILE A 565 6.92 21.15 -11.31
N ILE A 566 5.60 21.19 -11.49
CA ILE A 566 4.96 21.35 -12.80
C ILE A 566 5.40 22.66 -13.46
N LYS A 567 5.33 23.78 -12.73
CA LYS A 567 5.73 25.11 -13.20
C LYS A 567 7.20 25.14 -13.65
N TRP A 568 8.08 24.47 -12.92
CA TRP A 568 9.49 24.29 -13.30
C TRP A 568 9.66 23.42 -14.54
N ALA A 569 8.98 22.27 -14.61
CA ALA A 569 9.09 21.33 -15.73
C ALA A 569 8.54 21.91 -17.06
N MET A 570 7.57 22.83 -16.98
CA MET A 570 6.99 23.53 -18.13
C MET A 570 7.76 24.78 -18.59
N ALA A 571 8.80 25.21 -17.85
CA ALA A 571 9.64 26.32 -18.28
C ALA A 571 10.60 25.85 -19.40
N GLU A 572 10.40 26.35 -20.63
CA GLU A 572 11.26 25.97 -21.76
C GLU A 572 12.73 26.37 -21.52
N PRO A 573 13.71 25.53 -21.91
CA PRO A 573 15.11 25.92 -21.92
C PRO A 573 15.34 26.99 -22.99
N ALA A 574 15.70 28.20 -22.55
CA ALA A 574 15.83 29.40 -23.37
C ALA A 574 17.08 29.41 -24.28
N GLU A 575 17.21 28.43 -25.18
CA GLU A 575 18.33 28.34 -26.15
C GLU A 575 17.93 27.79 -27.55
N ALA A 576 16.69 27.35 -27.76
CA ALA A 576 16.28 26.60 -28.97
C ALA A 576 15.52 27.41 -30.06
N THR A 577 15.50 28.75 -30.00
CA THR A 577 14.68 29.59 -30.89
C THR A 577 15.48 30.71 -31.58
N ALA A 578 16.57 30.35 -32.27
CA ALA A 578 17.43 31.30 -32.99
C ALA A 578 17.93 30.81 -34.37
N ILE A 579 17.22 29.89 -35.04
CA ILE A 579 17.56 29.46 -36.42
C ILE A 579 16.30 29.28 -37.29
N ALA A 580 15.43 30.29 -37.33
CA ALA A 580 14.37 30.39 -38.33
C ALA A 580 13.85 31.83 -38.45
N GLU A 581 14.57 32.68 -39.19
CA GLU A 581 14.02 33.60 -40.22
C GLU A 581 15.11 34.57 -40.68
N GLY A 582 15.45 34.49 -41.96
CA GLY A 582 16.32 35.44 -42.62
C GLY A 582 15.51 36.43 -43.46
N THR A 583 16.04 37.64 -43.57
CA THR A 583 15.67 38.68 -44.54
C THR A 583 14.23 39.18 -44.56
N GLU A 584 14.04 40.43 -44.10
CA GLU A 584 13.98 41.54 -45.07
C GLU A 584 14.49 42.86 -44.47
N SER A 585 14.92 43.76 -45.35
CA SER A 585 15.60 45.01 -45.02
C SER A 585 14.63 46.17 -44.74
N ILE A 586 15.03 47.11 -43.88
CA ILE A 586 15.03 48.58 -44.14
C ILE A 586 15.80 49.27 -42.99
N SER A 587 16.81 50.07 -43.33
CA SER A 587 17.29 51.20 -42.51
C SER A 587 16.68 52.48 -43.10
N PRO A 588 16.42 53.53 -42.30
CA PRO A 588 17.50 54.51 -42.13
C PRO A 588 17.57 55.24 -40.77
N ASP A 589 18.82 55.36 -40.30
CA ASP A 589 19.46 56.64 -39.89
C ASP A 589 19.23 57.30 -38.51
N SER A 590 20.33 57.95 -38.08
CA SER A 590 20.47 59.09 -37.17
C SER A 590 20.47 58.89 -35.63
N THR A 591 21.63 59.23 -35.03
CA THR A 591 21.83 60.16 -33.86
C THR A 591 21.14 59.87 -32.51
N ASP A 592 21.72 60.11 -31.32
CA ASP A 592 23.05 60.52 -30.84
C ASP A 592 23.10 60.17 -29.32
N SER A 593 24.26 60.25 -28.67
CA SER A 593 24.36 60.38 -27.19
C SER A 593 24.25 61.87 -26.78
N PRO A 594 24.21 62.32 -25.49
CA PRO A 594 24.54 61.62 -24.24
C PRO A 594 23.66 61.97 -22.99
N GLU A 595 24.07 61.42 -21.83
CA GLU A 595 24.04 61.98 -20.45
C GLU A 595 22.96 62.99 -19.99
N THR A 596 22.28 62.70 -18.86
CA THR A 596 22.55 63.36 -17.55
C THR A 596 21.66 62.83 -16.41
N SER A 597 22.26 62.61 -15.23
CA SER A 597 21.57 62.35 -13.94
C SER A 597 21.26 63.69 -13.22
N PRO A 598 20.45 63.75 -12.13
CA PRO A 598 20.87 63.23 -10.81
C PRO A 598 19.77 62.57 -9.94
N LEU A 599 20.24 61.93 -8.86
CA LEU A 599 19.48 61.34 -7.73
C LEU A 599 18.80 62.42 -6.85
N PRO A 600 18.01 62.00 -5.82
CA PRO A 600 18.63 61.96 -4.49
C PRO A 600 18.43 60.64 -3.72
N GLU A 601 19.37 60.38 -2.80
CA GLU A 601 19.47 59.22 -1.89
C GLU A 601 18.58 59.38 -0.63
N VAL A 602 18.25 58.26 0.05
CA VAL A 602 18.29 58.16 1.52
C VAL A 602 18.75 56.75 1.96
N THR A 603 20.06 56.60 2.16
CA THR A 603 20.81 55.78 3.15
C THR A 603 20.26 54.44 3.71
N GLU A 604 21.03 53.36 3.49
CA GLU A 604 21.24 52.25 4.44
C GLU A 604 22.42 52.54 5.40
N PRO A 605 22.56 51.82 6.52
CA PRO A 605 23.82 51.67 7.25
C PRO A 605 24.52 50.33 6.96
N ALA A 606 25.80 50.39 6.56
CA ALA A 606 26.73 49.27 6.54
C ALA A 606 27.15 48.87 8.00
N ASN A 607 27.97 47.85 8.30
CA ASN A 607 29.08 47.28 7.52
C ASN A 607 29.65 45.98 8.16
N ALA A 608 30.72 45.46 7.55
CA ALA A 608 31.77 44.59 8.11
C ALA A 608 31.58 43.06 7.99
N VAL A 609 32.06 42.53 6.86
CA VAL A 609 32.59 41.17 6.73
C VAL A 609 34.01 41.14 7.31
N ALA A 610 34.33 40.13 8.14
CA ALA A 610 35.69 39.89 8.64
C ALA A 610 36.18 38.51 8.19
N SER A 611 37.28 38.48 7.44
CA SER A 611 38.03 37.26 7.14
C SER A 611 38.82 36.82 8.37
N LEU A 612 38.92 35.52 8.62
CA LEU A 612 39.83 34.94 9.62
C LEU A 612 40.75 33.91 8.96
N GLU A 613 42.05 34.07 9.20
CA GLU A 613 43.10 33.18 8.72
C GLU A 613 43.23 31.95 9.64
N MET A 614 43.59 30.81 9.06
CA MET A 614 43.95 29.59 9.80
C MET A 614 45.32 29.77 10.47
N VAL A 615 45.39 29.63 11.79
CA VAL A 615 46.66 29.59 12.54
C VAL A 615 46.88 28.18 13.07
N THR A 616 47.94 27.51 12.61
CA THR A 616 48.40 26.24 13.16
C THR A 616 49.40 26.45 14.30
N VAL A 617 49.28 25.66 15.36
CA VAL A 617 50.27 25.56 16.44
C VAL A 617 50.50 24.07 16.71
N GLU A 618 51.74 23.61 16.60
CA GLU A 618 52.13 22.23 16.91
C GLU A 618 52.48 22.11 18.41
N ASP A 619 52.04 21.02 19.05
CA ASP A 619 52.60 20.58 20.33
C ASP A 619 53.45 19.31 20.14
N SER A 620 54.46 19.21 21.00
CA SER A 620 55.58 18.27 21.12
C SER A 620 55.26 16.77 21.21
N ALA A 621 54.01 16.36 20.96
CA ALA A 621 53.56 14.96 20.93
C ALA A 621 52.95 14.51 19.58
N GLY A 622 52.79 15.42 18.59
CA GLY A 622 52.54 15.03 17.19
C GLY A 622 51.16 14.43 16.89
N ALA A 623 50.10 14.86 17.57
CA ALA A 623 48.72 14.49 17.28
C ALA A 623 47.85 15.73 17.01
N THR A 624 47.22 15.79 15.83
CA THR A 624 46.26 16.84 15.46
C THR A 624 44.86 16.51 15.99
N VAL A 625 44.23 17.48 16.66
CA VAL A 625 42.83 17.41 17.10
C VAL A 625 42.13 18.69 16.65
N GLU A 626 41.06 18.56 15.87
CA GLU A 626 40.23 19.68 15.44
C GLU A 626 39.18 20.00 16.51
N PHE A 627 39.05 21.27 16.89
CA PHE A 627 38.02 21.76 17.80
C PHE A 627 37.23 22.89 17.12
N VAL A 628 35.90 22.73 17.06
CA VAL A 628 34.96 23.79 16.69
C VAL A 628 34.33 24.33 17.98
N PRO A 629 34.46 25.62 18.31
CA PRO A 629 33.85 26.18 19.52
C PRO A 629 32.38 26.57 19.28
N GLU A 630 31.46 26.02 20.08
CA GLU A 630 30.08 26.51 20.15
C GLU A 630 30.02 27.90 20.79
N ALA A 631 29.32 28.83 20.14
CA ALA A 631 29.08 30.16 20.67
C ALA A 631 27.90 30.15 21.68
N THR A 632 28.20 30.30 22.96
CA THR A 632 27.20 30.49 24.02
C THR A 632 26.75 31.95 24.06
N VAL A 633 25.45 32.19 23.86
CA VAL A 633 24.85 33.52 24.10
C VAL A 633 24.48 33.62 25.58
N VAL A 634 25.03 34.61 26.25
CA VAL A 634 24.74 34.96 27.65
C VAL A 634 23.64 36.01 27.68
N GLU A 635 22.54 35.74 28.38
CA GLU A 635 21.61 36.79 28.83
C GLU A 635 21.84 37.11 30.31
N ASP A 636 21.75 38.40 30.65
CA ASP A 636 22.09 38.94 31.96
C ASP A 636 21.18 38.45 33.09
N SER A 637 21.78 38.26 34.28
CA SER A 637 21.05 38.12 35.55
C SER A 637 21.74 38.96 36.63
N PRO A 638 21.04 39.88 37.31
CA PRO A 638 21.59 40.57 38.46
C PRO A 638 21.13 39.95 39.79
N THR A 639 22.08 39.43 40.58
CA THR A 639 22.13 39.47 42.07
C THR A 639 21.07 38.66 42.88
N ALA A 640 21.32 38.08 44.07
CA ALA A 640 22.52 38.02 44.94
C ALA A 640 22.51 36.81 45.93
N THR A 641 23.71 36.37 46.34
CA THR A 641 24.13 35.81 47.66
C THR A 641 23.37 34.71 48.44
N PHE A 642 24.03 33.55 48.54
CA PHE A 642 24.47 32.84 49.77
C PHE A 642 23.56 32.73 51.02
N ASN A 643 23.31 31.49 51.47
CA ASN A 643 23.91 30.94 52.70
C ASN A 643 23.83 29.39 52.79
N GLN A 644 24.82 28.76 53.43
CA GLN A 644 24.86 27.33 53.85
C GLN A 644 24.43 27.22 55.35
N PRO A 645 24.64 26.12 56.13
CA PRO A 645 25.08 24.73 55.85
C PRO A 645 24.27 23.62 56.58
N ASP A 646 24.75 22.36 56.45
CA ASP A 646 24.86 21.26 57.45
C ASP A 646 24.56 19.89 56.81
N GLU A 647 25.57 19.05 56.53
CA GLU A 647 26.21 18.08 57.45
C GLU A 647 25.33 16.87 57.81
N ASN A 648 25.59 15.71 57.17
CA ASN A 648 26.09 14.50 57.84
C ASN A 648 26.50 13.38 56.87
N LEU A 649 27.64 12.74 57.17
CA LEU A 649 28.19 11.50 56.62
C LEU A 649 28.38 10.54 57.81
N PRO A 650 28.25 9.21 57.67
CA PRO A 650 29.33 8.36 57.13
C PRO A 650 28.78 7.17 56.30
N GLY A 651 29.55 6.24 55.74
CA GLY A 651 31.01 5.99 55.68
C GLY A 651 31.26 4.70 54.88
N ALA A 652 32.47 4.51 54.34
CA ALA A 652 32.79 3.41 53.43
C ALA A 652 33.32 2.15 54.13
N GLU A 653 33.24 0.99 53.46
CA GLU A 653 34.39 0.10 53.25
C GLU A 653 34.13 -0.95 52.15
N ALA A 654 35.20 -1.51 51.58
CA ALA A 654 35.20 -2.47 50.46
C ALA A 654 35.76 -3.83 50.90
N VAL A 655 35.65 -4.90 50.08
CA VAL A 655 36.66 -5.99 49.99
C VAL A 655 36.39 -6.98 48.82
N LEU A 656 37.39 -7.08 47.94
CA LEU A 656 37.90 -8.22 47.13
C LEU A 656 37.00 -9.41 46.64
N ALA A 657 36.89 -9.47 45.30
CA ALA A 657 37.41 -10.52 44.38
C ALA A 657 37.07 -12.02 44.53
N SER A 658 36.54 -12.60 43.43
CA SER A 658 37.02 -13.86 42.84
C SER A 658 36.56 -14.01 41.38
N GLU A 659 37.43 -14.45 40.47
CA GLU A 659 37.11 -14.78 39.08
C GLU A 659 36.50 -16.20 38.96
N THR A 660 35.49 -16.35 38.09
CA THR A 660 35.21 -17.63 37.39
C THR A 660 34.65 -17.32 36.02
N SER A 661 35.34 -17.76 34.96
CA SER A 661 34.84 -17.69 33.59
C SER A 661 33.74 -18.71 33.36
N VAL A 662 32.58 -18.26 32.87
CA VAL A 662 31.61 -19.12 32.17
C VAL A 662 31.63 -18.68 30.71
N ALA A 663 31.73 -19.65 29.79
CA ALA A 663 31.83 -19.37 28.37
C ALA A 663 30.48 -18.92 27.80
N GLU A 664 30.51 -17.92 26.90
CA GLU A 664 29.36 -17.58 26.06
C GLU A 664 29.09 -18.72 25.07
N PRO A 665 27.81 -19.08 24.81
CA PRO A 665 27.48 -20.03 23.75
C PRO A 665 27.71 -19.38 22.37
N THR A 666 28.35 -20.13 21.48
CA THR A 666 28.61 -19.70 20.09
C THR A 666 27.37 -19.84 19.21
N LEU A 667 27.18 -18.91 18.24
CA LEU A 667 26.07 -18.82 17.28
C LEU A 667 25.66 -20.13 16.53
N GLU A 668 26.43 -21.21 16.61
CA GLU A 668 26.07 -22.49 16.01
C GLU A 668 25.00 -23.28 16.81
N SER A 669 24.81 -23.01 18.11
CA SER A 669 23.81 -23.73 18.93
C SER A 669 22.38 -23.22 18.75
N GLU A 670 22.19 -21.91 18.57
CA GLU A 670 20.84 -21.32 18.36
C GLU A 670 20.23 -21.75 17.02
N ASN A 671 21.04 -21.74 15.95
CA ASN A 671 20.64 -22.22 14.62
C ASN A 671 20.21 -23.70 14.61
N HIS A 672 20.67 -24.52 15.56
CA HIS A 672 20.32 -25.94 15.62
C HIS A 672 18.98 -26.18 16.33
N LEU A 673 18.54 -25.26 17.19
CA LEU A 673 17.22 -25.29 17.84
C LEU A 673 16.13 -24.73 16.92
N GLU A 674 16.37 -23.59 16.25
CA GLU A 674 15.41 -23.04 15.27
C GLU A 674 15.14 -24.01 14.11
N ALA A 675 16.15 -24.78 13.67
CA ALA A 675 15.99 -25.81 12.66
C ALA A 675 15.08 -26.97 13.12
N ILE A 676 15.21 -27.40 14.37
CA ILE A 676 14.38 -28.45 14.98
C ILE A 676 12.94 -27.97 15.18
N GLU A 677 12.74 -26.75 15.68
CA GLU A 677 11.40 -26.14 15.79
C GLU A 677 10.74 -26.00 14.41
N SER A 678 11.49 -25.61 13.37
CA SER A 678 10.98 -25.49 12.01
C SER A 678 10.56 -26.83 11.39
N GLU A 679 11.26 -27.94 11.67
CA GLU A 679 10.84 -29.26 11.21
C GLU A 679 9.60 -29.75 12.00
N ILE A 680 9.59 -29.59 13.33
CA ILE A 680 8.46 -29.96 14.21
C ILE A 680 7.16 -29.28 13.79
N PHE A 681 7.16 -27.95 13.57
CA PHE A 681 5.96 -27.25 13.11
C PHE A 681 5.50 -27.67 11.70
N SER A 682 6.41 -28.19 10.86
CA SER A 682 6.07 -28.63 9.52
C SER A 682 5.40 -30.01 9.48
N GLU A 683 5.76 -30.92 10.40
CA GLU A 683 5.14 -32.25 10.49
C GLU A 683 3.82 -32.24 11.26
N ILE A 684 3.71 -31.45 12.34
CA ILE A 684 2.44 -31.24 13.07
C ILE A 684 1.34 -30.70 12.12
N ALA A 685 1.70 -29.78 11.23
CA ALA A 685 0.78 -29.22 10.23
C ALA A 685 0.29 -30.23 9.16
N ILE A 686 0.89 -31.43 9.09
CA ILE A 686 0.48 -32.51 8.18
C ILE A 686 -0.42 -33.52 8.92
N ALA A 687 -0.14 -33.80 10.19
CA ALA A 687 -0.87 -34.76 11.02
C ALA A 687 -2.33 -34.35 11.31
N ASP A 688 -2.59 -33.05 11.47
CA ASP A 688 -3.91 -32.46 11.80
C ASP A 688 -4.98 -32.62 10.69
N SER A 689 -4.68 -33.42 9.65
CA SER A 689 -5.54 -33.67 8.48
C SER A 689 -6.06 -35.11 8.35
N VAL A 690 -5.77 -36.01 9.31
CA VAL A 690 -6.08 -37.46 9.19
C VAL A 690 -6.87 -38.06 10.36
N ILE A 691 -7.07 -37.35 11.48
CA ILE A 691 -7.81 -37.90 12.64
C ILE A 691 -9.32 -37.60 12.51
N ASP A 692 -10.13 -38.62 12.18
CA ASP A 692 -11.58 -38.58 12.32
C ASP A 692 -11.96 -38.57 13.81
N VAL A 693 -12.44 -37.42 14.30
CA VAL A 693 -12.67 -37.11 15.74
C VAL A 693 -13.86 -37.89 16.36
N GLU A 694 -14.54 -38.78 15.62
CA GLU A 694 -15.67 -39.56 16.15
C GLU A 694 -15.29 -40.81 16.97
N LEU A 695 -14.01 -41.24 16.99
CA LEU A 695 -13.60 -42.50 17.64
C LEU A 695 -13.05 -42.39 19.09
N VAL A 696 -12.77 -41.19 19.59
CA VAL A 696 -12.15 -40.99 20.93
C VAL A 696 -13.19 -40.89 22.06
N ALA A 697 -14.48 -40.83 21.72
CA ALA A 697 -15.56 -40.54 22.68
C ALA A 697 -16.05 -41.72 23.56
N GLU A 698 -15.54 -42.95 23.39
CA GLU A 698 -16.05 -44.16 24.08
C GLU A 698 -14.99 -44.99 24.84
N ALA A 699 -13.81 -44.43 25.13
CA ALA A 699 -12.74 -45.13 25.86
C ALA A 699 -12.80 -44.91 27.40
N GLU A 700 -13.57 -45.72 28.13
CA GLU A 700 -13.70 -45.61 29.60
C GLU A 700 -12.56 -46.26 30.44
N SER A 701 -11.54 -46.88 29.83
CA SER A 701 -10.42 -47.49 30.59
C SER A 701 -9.09 -47.60 29.82
N PRO A 702 -7.92 -47.71 30.52
CA PRO A 702 -6.62 -47.86 29.87
C PRO A 702 -6.49 -49.08 28.94
N ASP A 703 -7.06 -50.23 29.32
CA ASP A 703 -7.03 -51.45 28.48
C ASP A 703 -7.77 -51.27 27.13
N SER A 704 -8.66 -50.28 27.02
CA SER A 704 -9.35 -49.96 25.76
C SER A 704 -8.48 -49.17 24.77
N LEU A 705 -7.47 -48.43 25.25
CA LEU A 705 -6.56 -47.64 24.42
C LEU A 705 -5.61 -48.52 23.60
N ASP A 706 -4.97 -49.52 24.23
CA ASP A 706 -4.12 -50.50 23.51
C ASP A 706 -4.93 -51.27 22.46
N THR A 707 -6.20 -51.57 22.78
CA THR A 707 -7.12 -52.29 21.89
C THR A 707 -7.59 -51.42 20.71
N LEU A 708 -7.66 -50.10 20.88
CA LEU A 708 -7.93 -49.12 19.82
C LEU A 708 -6.69 -48.87 18.96
N GLN A 709 -5.50 -48.71 19.56
CA GLN A 709 -4.24 -48.58 18.81
C GLN A 709 -4.02 -49.76 17.86
N ALA A 710 -4.30 -50.99 18.30
CA ALA A 710 -4.20 -52.19 17.47
C ALA A 710 -5.16 -52.22 16.24
N GLN A 711 -6.15 -51.33 16.18
CA GLN A 711 -7.10 -51.21 15.06
C GLN A 711 -6.80 -50.04 14.11
N LEU A 712 -5.88 -49.13 14.50
CA LEU A 712 -5.37 -48.08 13.61
C LEU A 712 -4.59 -48.70 12.45
N ASP A 713 -4.57 -48.00 11.30
CA ASP A 713 -3.79 -48.47 10.17
C ASP A 713 -2.28 -48.36 10.46
N PRO A 714 -1.43 -49.15 9.77
CA PRO A 714 -0.01 -49.24 10.10
C PRO A 714 0.75 -47.92 10.06
N LYS A 715 0.33 -46.94 9.24
CA LYS A 715 1.00 -45.64 9.18
C LYS A 715 0.67 -44.77 10.39
N THR A 716 -0.58 -44.82 10.85
CA THR A 716 -0.98 -44.09 12.06
C THR A 716 -0.32 -44.70 13.30
N GLN A 717 -0.14 -46.02 13.36
CA GLN A 717 0.67 -46.67 14.40
C GLN A 717 2.14 -46.25 14.35
N GLU A 718 2.75 -46.22 13.16
CA GLU A 718 4.15 -45.80 12.95
C GLU A 718 4.36 -44.32 13.37
N PHE A 719 3.41 -43.43 13.04
CA PHE A 719 3.42 -42.03 13.47
C PHE A 719 3.33 -41.87 14.99
N LEU A 720 2.33 -42.48 15.64
CA LEU A 720 2.18 -42.41 17.10
C LEU A 720 3.38 -43.00 17.86
N THR A 721 4.07 -43.97 17.27
CA THR A 721 5.30 -44.56 17.83
C THR A 721 6.47 -43.56 17.73
N ALA A 722 6.60 -42.86 16.59
CA ALA A 722 7.62 -41.82 16.40
C ALA A 722 7.39 -40.61 17.33
N GLU A 723 6.14 -40.17 17.47
CA GLU A 723 5.75 -39.09 18.39
C GLU A 723 6.05 -39.45 19.86
N ALA A 724 5.68 -40.65 20.31
CA ALA A 724 6.00 -41.12 21.66
C ALA A 724 7.51 -41.24 21.92
N GLN A 725 8.29 -41.63 20.90
CA GLN A 725 9.75 -41.69 21.00
C GLN A 725 10.38 -40.29 21.06
N LEU A 726 9.87 -39.32 20.28
CA LEU A 726 10.32 -37.92 20.32
C LEU A 726 10.01 -37.27 21.67
N ILE A 727 8.83 -37.52 22.25
CA ILE A 727 8.48 -37.06 23.61
C ILE A 727 9.44 -37.63 24.66
N ALA A 728 9.81 -38.91 24.56
CA ALA A 728 10.77 -39.53 25.46
C ALA A 728 12.19 -38.94 25.31
N GLU A 729 12.62 -38.61 24.08
CA GLU A 729 13.89 -37.95 23.82
C GLU A 729 13.91 -36.51 24.38
N ILE A 730 12.82 -35.74 24.23
CA ILE A 730 12.67 -34.41 24.84
C ILE A 730 12.69 -34.48 26.36
N GLN A 731 11.98 -35.45 26.97
CA GLN A 731 12.01 -35.64 28.43
C GLN A 731 13.42 -36.02 28.93
N ALA A 732 14.16 -36.85 28.19
CA ALA A 732 15.52 -37.23 28.54
C ALA A 732 16.54 -36.07 28.43
N VAL A 733 16.26 -35.06 27.60
CA VAL A 733 17.02 -33.80 27.55
C VAL A 733 16.67 -32.91 28.76
N ILE A 734 15.38 -32.76 29.07
CA ILE A 734 14.90 -31.98 30.24
C ILE A 734 15.39 -32.58 31.57
N GLU A 735 15.58 -33.90 31.67
CA GLU A 735 16.16 -34.55 32.87
C GLU A 735 17.70 -34.44 32.98
N GLN A 736 18.41 -33.94 31.95
CA GLN A 736 19.88 -33.83 31.96
C GLN A 736 20.40 -32.43 32.27
N ASP A 737 19.61 -31.38 32.01
CA ASP A 737 19.87 -30.04 32.53
C ASP A 737 19.11 -29.88 33.87
N ASP A 738 19.81 -29.51 34.96
CA ASP A 738 19.26 -29.29 36.32
C ASP A 738 18.33 -28.05 36.37
N TYR A 739 17.19 -28.12 35.68
CA TYR A 739 16.17 -27.08 35.61
C TYR A 739 14.98 -27.44 36.50
N GLU A 740 14.93 -26.91 37.73
CA GLU A 740 13.70 -26.97 38.54
C GLU A 740 12.66 -25.98 37.96
N PRO A 741 11.53 -26.45 37.38
CA PRO A 741 10.52 -25.55 36.82
C PRO A 741 9.71 -24.90 37.94
N SER A 742 9.32 -23.65 37.74
CA SER A 742 8.43 -22.96 38.68
C SER A 742 6.98 -23.45 38.53
N GLU A 743 6.11 -23.20 39.51
CA GLU A 743 4.72 -23.73 39.50
C GLU A 743 3.86 -23.25 38.29
N SER A 744 4.31 -22.27 37.50
CA SER A 744 3.67 -21.86 36.25
C SER A 744 3.89 -22.82 35.08
N ASP A 745 4.95 -23.64 35.13
CA ASP A 745 5.50 -24.30 33.93
C ASP A 745 4.99 -25.75 33.76
N ARG A 746 3.97 -26.14 34.54
CA ARG A 746 3.28 -27.42 34.37
C ARG A 746 2.15 -27.27 33.36
N PRO A 747 2.16 -27.99 32.22
CA PRO A 747 1.02 -27.99 31.31
C PRO A 747 -0.22 -28.52 32.05
N ALA A 748 -1.35 -27.83 31.89
CA ALA A 748 -2.61 -28.24 32.49
C ALA A 748 -3.07 -29.57 31.88
N SER A 749 -3.21 -30.61 32.72
CA SER A 749 -3.69 -31.91 32.28
C SER A 749 -5.21 -31.91 32.09
N SER A 750 -5.66 -31.74 30.85
CA SER A 750 -7.05 -31.97 30.43
C SER A 750 -7.12 -32.46 28.98
#